data_AF-A0AAN6SBW1-F1
#
_entry.id   AF-A0AAN6SBW1-F1
#
_cell.length_a   1.000
_cell.length_b   1.000
_cell.length_c   1.000
_cell.angle_alpha   90.00
_cell.angle_beta   90.00
_cell.angle_gamma   90.00
#
_symmetry.space_group_name_H-M   'P 1'
#
loop_
_entity.id
_entity.type
_entity.pdbx_description
1 polymer ?
#
loop_
_entity_poly.entity_id
_entity_poly.type
_entity_poly.pdbx_seq_one_letter_code
_entity_poly.pdbx_strand_id
1 'polypeptide(L)'
;MAEMPPQSESFKRALARFERDVGPRRAQEFANCSLHDVQLLMKKIQAEQERKGEMRHLKRLEPFLEAMEKLGKVIEVFTNTTVFLCYVWGPIKFLLGALTRRKEILNSEKLSASLDQIIKLRDEIHEINTRQKQVADKQEEETHKERKRAIMGKLSIPDYQSDYRFFIEGRDYSDDKLETSSGTWIFDDPIFQAWHLGDASGKRVLYIHGRPGGGVALAFFYFRRQNPNKDNFNSLLRALLGQLYDRDPILAAHIEIETSKHDVLRTKVLQELVSTAVGTYPTTYLVLDGLDECSNEEEERTIKWLLALCDHSPGLRILFSGQRDGVLDHLLRSFKSAHSILLDTAPGHVGNIKNYCECLARDIQAKFEPEPSLEQVIIDLVSENAGGMFLYAKLVLEHLLGQYRTANLKRALQPGIFPASLEEVYEKLEDRLHKGSSDDERKAAIQILSYVVCCKRTLFWREIQSFFSIDQLKGEVDYDNRPAKNYKQLCGSFLDSHTVNKDYTGPEDEVHLVHETAREFLIRREIVNTTRVHSELSVFCSQYLLSPPFAPGIAEDKIISYARRGSYALQDYAVQYWLDHLRESVNASGTLQSAGCQDAIQWAYLFLQSYGDHAKMSTLDDAGGFPSVDQVADRIPEHGCERNNYFNIEERTEAIRQVIGKLNGQIFTSGEAKILSQLQGPMNVHKCSKPWCIFFKGNLQTAEAREEHISRHERPFCCLLESCPMFAIGYSSSAELQKHNSKYHTQSSNRNRFPKLDRGSLPDDVDEKPEFMDLMLASRRGDMKTIDDLLGARTQKDARQMVNEKDKSTGETPLYIAAQNGHGQACEALLRWGADANAVVKLLLDTGTRVGRTALYIAVQNGHEAVVKLLLDTGNRDGRTALYIAVQNGHEAVVKLLIDTGKVDAGAKYGYEQTALHIAAGNGHEAVVKLLLDTCKVDAGARDGDGQTALHMAAKNGHEAVVKLLIDTGKVDADPKEWNGRTALYMAAENGHQAVVKLLLDTGKVDADPKEWYGRTALYVAAENGHQAVVKLLLDTGNVDADPKAIYKRTALHMAAENGHQAVVKLLLDTGKVDADVQDCFGWTALHMAAKKGREAVVKLLLDTGKVDASIKQFGRAALHIAAENGHEAVVKLLLSTGKVDASAQGRFGWTALHMAARNGHEAVVKLLLDTGKVDAGAKDRSGRTARHMAAKNGLICLSGIAEGRYYQKTFGEAKRFTTSMVALY
;
A
#
# COMPACT_ATOMS: atom_id res chain seq x y z
N MET A 1 -79.38 -44.83 1.00
CA MET A 1 -78.39 -44.99 2.09
C MET A 1 -77.16 -45.65 1.48
N ALA A 2 -76.13 -44.86 1.22
CA ALA A 2 -74.80 -45.34 0.86
C ALA A 2 -73.84 -44.69 1.86
N GLU A 3 -72.99 -45.51 2.47
CA GLU A 3 -72.20 -45.20 3.66
C GLU A 3 -71.20 -44.05 3.42
N MET A 4 -71.09 -43.15 4.40
CA MET A 4 -70.10 -42.08 4.43
C MET A 4 -68.68 -42.67 4.43
N PRO A 5 -67.73 -42.16 3.63
CA PRO A 5 -66.33 -42.50 3.83
C PRO A 5 -65.87 -41.99 5.20
N PRO A 6 -65.06 -42.75 5.95
CA PRO A 6 -64.57 -42.32 7.25
C PRO A 6 -63.66 -41.10 7.05
N GLN A 7 -64.10 -39.93 7.54
CA GLN A 7 -63.24 -38.75 7.64
C GLN A 7 -61.96 -39.14 8.38
N SER A 8 -60.79 -38.81 7.82
CA SER A 8 -59.52 -39.21 8.42
C SER A 8 -59.43 -38.71 9.86
N GLU A 9 -58.94 -39.54 10.77
CA GLU A 9 -58.77 -39.15 12.18
C GLU A 9 -57.77 -37.98 12.35
N SER A 10 -56.92 -37.72 11.35
CA SER A 10 -56.10 -36.51 11.32
C SER A 10 -56.94 -35.25 11.17
N PHE A 11 -58.04 -35.32 10.40
CA PHE A 11 -58.91 -34.19 10.11
C PHE A 11 -59.81 -33.85 11.29
N LYS A 12 -60.43 -34.86 11.93
CA LYS A 12 -61.24 -34.64 13.15
C LYS A 12 -60.41 -34.04 14.28
N ARG A 13 -59.15 -34.48 14.43
CA ARG A 13 -58.21 -33.90 15.40
C ARG A 13 -57.78 -32.48 15.07
N ALA A 14 -57.59 -32.15 13.78
CA ALA A 14 -57.27 -30.79 13.35
C ALA A 14 -58.44 -29.82 13.61
N LEU A 15 -59.67 -30.24 13.31
CA LEU A 15 -60.88 -29.45 13.58
C LEU A 15 -61.08 -29.21 15.07
N ALA A 16 -61.02 -30.27 15.90
CA ALA A 16 -61.15 -30.16 17.34
C ALA A 16 -60.05 -29.29 17.98
N ARG A 17 -58.83 -29.32 17.41
CA ARG A 17 -57.73 -28.44 17.85
C ARG A 17 -58.01 -26.98 17.49
N PHE A 18 -58.50 -26.71 16.29
CA PHE A 18 -58.83 -25.35 15.84
C PHE A 18 -60.01 -24.75 16.62
N GLU A 19 -61.09 -25.51 16.85
CA GLU A 19 -62.24 -25.06 17.64
C GLU A 19 -61.87 -24.72 19.08
N ARG A 20 -60.93 -25.49 19.67
CA ARG A 20 -60.39 -25.22 21.00
C ARG A 20 -59.52 -23.95 21.04
N ASP A 21 -58.73 -23.68 20.01
CA ASP A 21 -57.82 -22.52 19.96
C ASP A 21 -58.55 -21.19 19.70
N VAL A 22 -59.69 -21.21 19.00
CA VAL A 22 -60.47 -19.98 18.68
C VAL A 22 -61.35 -19.52 19.86
N GLY A 23 -61.72 -20.43 20.77
CA GLY A 23 -62.55 -20.17 21.93
C GLY A 23 -64.06 -20.12 21.60
N PRO A 24 -64.94 -20.53 22.53
CA PRO A 24 -66.35 -20.85 22.22
C PRO A 24 -67.17 -19.66 21.72
N ARG A 25 -66.87 -18.44 22.20
CA ARG A 25 -67.62 -17.23 21.80
C ARG A 25 -67.32 -16.80 20.36
N ARG A 26 -66.06 -16.91 19.91
CA ARG A 26 -65.65 -16.57 18.53
C ARG A 26 -66.00 -17.68 17.54
N ALA A 27 -65.95 -18.94 17.98
CA ALA A 27 -66.43 -20.07 17.19
C ALA A 27 -67.92 -19.91 16.82
N GLN A 28 -68.74 -19.40 17.74
CA GLN A 28 -70.16 -19.11 17.50
C GLN A 28 -70.39 -17.90 16.57
N GLU A 29 -69.53 -16.87 16.63
CA GLU A 29 -69.55 -15.74 15.69
C GLU A 29 -69.15 -16.16 14.26
N PHE A 30 -68.22 -17.10 14.12
CA PHE A 30 -67.79 -17.62 12.83
C PHE A 30 -68.79 -18.61 12.23
N ALA A 31 -69.46 -19.42 13.06
CA ALA A 31 -70.45 -20.41 12.61
C ALA A 31 -71.66 -19.81 11.86
N ASN A 32 -71.96 -18.53 12.05
CA ASN A 32 -73.08 -17.83 11.39
C ASN A 32 -72.63 -16.92 10.23
N CYS A 33 -71.38 -17.01 9.78
CA CYS A 33 -70.85 -16.13 8.72
C CYS A 33 -70.99 -16.78 7.34
N SER A 34 -71.83 -16.22 6.49
CA SER A 34 -71.97 -16.63 5.09
C SER A 34 -71.04 -15.84 4.16
N LEU A 35 -70.85 -16.32 2.93
CA LEU A 35 -70.15 -15.57 1.88
C LEU A 35 -70.85 -14.21 1.61
N HIS A 36 -72.17 -14.18 1.72
CA HIS A 36 -72.96 -12.96 1.55
C HIS A 36 -72.60 -11.88 2.58
N ASP A 37 -72.31 -12.29 3.83
CA ASP A 37 -71.91 -11.37 4.89
C ASP A 37 -70.55 -10.71 4.65
N VAL A 38 -69.61 -11.45 4.05
CA VAL A 38 -68.29 -10.93 3.64
C VAL A 38 -68.47 -9.94 2.49
N GLN A 39 -69.30 -10.27 1.50
CA GLN A 39 -69.61 -9.41 0.37
C GLN A 39 -70.29 -8.09 0.81
N LEU A 40 -71.21 -8.15 1.78
CA LEU A 40 -71.90 -6.96 2.30
C LEU A 40 -70.92 -6.02 3.03
N LEU A 41 -70.01 -6.57 3.85
CA LEU A 41 -68.99 -5.79 4.55
C LEU A 41 -68.01 -5.13 3.55
N MET A 42 -67.61 -5.84 2.51
CA MET A 42 -66.74 -5.29 1.47
C MET A 42 -67.42 -4.20 0.64
N LYS A 43 -68.72 -4.34 0.31
CA LYS A 43 -69.51 -3.28 -0.35
C LYS A 43 -69.62 -2.03 0.52
N LYS A 44 -69.79 -2.20 1.84
CA LYS A 44 -69.84 -1.08 2.78
C LYS A 44 -68.50 -0.33 2.84
N ILE A 45 -67.39 -1.07 2.87
CA ILE A 45 -66.03 -0.51 2.80
C ILE A 45 -65.82 0.22 1.46
N GLN A 46 -66.27 -0.35 0.34
CA GLN A 46 -66.19 0.28 -0.99
C GLN A 46 -66.95 1.61 -1.05
N ALA A 47 -68.19 1.65 -0.57
CA ALA A 47 -69.01 2.86 -0.57
C ALA A 47 -68.38 3.97 0.29
N GLU A 48 -67.76 3.64 1.43
CA GLU A 48 -67.04 4.62 2.26
C GLU A 48 -65.75 5.14 1.61
N GLN A 49 -65.03 4.31 0.85
CA GLN A 49 -63.81 4.69 0.15
C GLN A 49 -64.10 5.54 -1.11
N GLU A 50 -65.16 5.22 -1.86
CA GLU A 50 -65.63 6.04 -2.99
C GLU A 50 -66.06 7.43 -2.54
N ARG A 51 -66.75 7.52 -1.39
CA ARG A 51 -67.20 8.81 -0.83
C ARG A 51 -66.03 9.72 -0.39
N LYS A 52 -64.85 9.16 -0.17
CA LYS A 52 -63.61 9.88 0.19
C LYS A 52 -62.71 10.18 -1.01
N GLY A 53 -63.07 9.73 -2.22
CA GLY A 53 -62.35 10.04 -3.46
C GLY A 53 -60.98 9.38 -3.62
N GLU A 54 -60.63 8.39 -2.78
CA GLU A 54 -59.25 7.93 -2.62
C GLU A 54 -58.80 6.78 -3.54
N MET A 55 -59.62 6.15 -4.39
CA MET A 55 -59.14 4.97 -5.17
C MET A 55 -59.70 4.75 -6.59
N ARG A 56 -58.77 4.52 -7.57
CA ARG A 56 -59.00 4.36 -9.02
C ARG A 56 -59.05 2.91 -9.57
N HIS A 57 -58.89 1.86 -8.76
CA HIS A 57 -58.60 0.50 -9.26
C HIS A 57 -59.52 -0.62 -8.78
N LEU A 58 -60.81 -0.34 -8.58
CA LEU A 58 -61.78 -1.31 -8.05
C LEU A 58 -62.12 -2.49 -8.98
N LYS A 59 -61.92 -2.37 -10.30
CA LYS A 59 -62.10 -3.48 -11.27
C LYS A 59 -61.16 -4.68 -11.04
N ARG A 60 -60.15 -4.56 -10.15
CA ARG A 60 -59.18 -5.63 -9.85
C ARG A 60 -59.63 -6.62 -8.77
N LEU A 61 -60.65 -6.29 -7.97
CA LEU A 61 -61.16 -7.17 -6.90
C LEU A 61 -62.32 -8.06 -7.35
N GLU A 62 -62.97 -7.71 -8.45
CA GLU A 62 -64.07 -8.48 -9.06
C GLU A 62 -63.67 -9.92 -9.44
N PRO A 63 -62.50 -10.15 -10.10
CA PRO A 63 -62.06 -11.51 -10.42
C PRO A 63 -61.74 -12.35 -9.18
N PHE A 64 -61.28 -11.71 -8.10
CA PHE A 64 -61.02 -12.40 -6.83
C PHE A 64 -62.31 -12.86 -6.17
N LEU A 65 -63.36 -12.03 -6.18
CA LEU A 65 -64.69 -12.40 -5.67
C LEU A 65 -65.31 -13.54 -6.49
N GLU A 66 -65.20 -13.49 -7.81
CA GLU A 66 -65.65 -14.57 -8.69
C GLU A 66 -64.89 -15.88 -8.44
N ALA A 67 -63.58 -15.82 -8.19
CA ALA A 67 -62.77 -16.98 -7.87
C ALA A 67 -63.15 -17.58 -6.51
N MET A 68 -63.41 -16.74 -5.51
CA MET A 68 -63.84 -17.21 -4.18
C MET A 68 -65.25 -17.82 -4.21
N GLU A 69 -66.16 -17.30 -5.04
CA GLU A 69 -67.50 -17.88 -5.22
C GLU A 69 -67.43 -19.24 -5.91
N LYS A 70 -66.58 -19.38 -6.94
CA LYS A 70 -66.31 -20.67 -7.62
C LYS A 70 -65.70 -21.68 -6.65
N LEU A 71 -64.75 -21.26 -5.80
CA LEU A 71 -64.14 -22.11 -4.79
C LEU A 71 -65.16 -22.57 -3.73
N GLY A 72 -66.05 -21.68 -3.28
CA GLY A 72 -67.13 -22.02 -2.35
C GLY A 72 -68.06 -23.10 -2.91
N LYS A 73 -68.47 -22.96 -4.18
CA LYS A 73 -69.30 -23.96 -4.90
C LYS A 73 -68.59 -25.31 -5.05
N VAL A 74 -67.29 -25.31 -5.35
CA VAL A 74 -66.49 -26.55 -5.43
C VAL A 74 -66.43 -27.24 -4.08
N ILE A 75 -66.15 -26.51 -2.99
CA ILE A 75 -66.06 -27.09 -1.66
C ILE A 75 -67.41 -27.66 -1.22
N GLU A 76 -68.53 -26.96 -1.49
CA GLU A 76 -69.88 -27.42 -1.15
C GLU A 76 -70.24 -28.73 -1.87
N VAL A 77 -69.90 -28.85 -3.16
CA VAL A 77 -70.14 -30.05 -3.98
C VAL A 77 -69.27 -31.24 -3.52
N PHE A 78 -68.02 -30.99 -3.15
CA PHE A 78 -67.08 -32.07 -2.78
C PHE A 78 -67.18 -32.52 -1.32
N THR A 79 -67.66 -31.67 -0.41
CA THR A 79 -67.70 -31.97 1.04
C THR A 79 -69.11 -32.18 1.61
N ASN A 80 -70.15 -31.86 0.82
CA ASN A 80 -71.56 -32.02 1.16
C ASN A 80 -71.96 -31.46 2.55
N THR A 81 -71.25 -30.43 3.02
CA THR A 81 -71.47 -29.81 4.33
C THR A 81 -71.34 -28.28 4.27
N THR A 82 -72.45 -27.58 4.48
CA THR A 82 -72.54 -26.10 4.51
C THR A 82 -71.94 -25.46 5.76
N VAL A 83 -71.88 -26.20 6.88
CA VAL A 83 -71.36 -25.71 8.17
C VAL A 83 -69.87 -25.37 8.11
N PHE A 84 -69.10 -26.02 7.21
CA PHE A 84 -67.64 -25.86 7.14
C PHE A 84 -67.20 -24.55 6.48
N LEU A 85 -68.00 -24.01 5.57
CA LEU A 85 -67.71 -22.74 4.88
C LEU A 85 -67.70 -21.54 5.83
N CYS A 86 -68.49 -21.60 6.92
CA CYS A 86 -68.60 -20.54 7.90
C CYS A 86 -67.27 -20.26 8.64
N TYR A 87 -66.44 -21.29 8.82
CA TYR A 87 -65.11 -21.17 9.44
C TYR A 87 -64.01 -20.65 8.49
N VAL A 88 -64.29 -20.55 7.18
CA VAL A 88 -63.42 -19.86 6.21
C VAL A 88 -63.83 -18.39 6.11
N TRP A 89 -65.13 -18.12 6.05
CA TRP A 89 -65.67 -16.77 5.87
C TRP A 89 -65.60 -15.91 7.14
N GLY A 90 -65.81 -16.50 8.32
CA GLY A 90 -65.76 -15.82 9.61
C GLY A 90 -64.42 -15.13 9.90
N PRO A 91 -63.26 -15.82 9.77
CA PRO A 91 -61.95 -15.21 9.94
C PRO A 91 -61.66 -14.08 8.95
N ILE A 92 -62.10 -14.21 7.70
CA ILE A 92 -61.92 -13.18 6.67
C ILE A 92 -62.75 -11.93 7.01
N LYS A 93 -64.02 -12.10 7.40
CA LYS A 93 -64.88 -10.99 7.88
C LYS A 93 -64.27 -10.30 9.10
N PHE A 94 -63.72 -11.06 10.03
CA PHE A 94 -63.06 -10.54 11.23
C PHE A 94 -61.80 -9.74 10.89
N LEU A 95 -60.93 -10.26 10.02
CA LEU A 95 -59.72 -9.55 9.58
C LEU A 95 -60.07 -8.25 8.85
N LEU A 96 -61.06 -8.27 7.96
CA LEU A 96 -61.52 -7.07 7.25
C LEU A 96 -62.05 -6.02 8.25
N GLY A 97 -62.91 -6.42 9.20
CA GLY A 97 -63.44 -5.52 10.23
C GLY A 97 -62.39 -5.00 11.22
N ALA A 98 -61.39 -5.82 11.56
CA ALA A 98 -60.29 -5.43 12.45
C ALA A 98 -59.36 -4.41 11.78
N LEU A 99 -59.11 -4.55 10.48
CA LEU A 99 -58.33 -3.58 9.69
C LEU A 99 -59.04 -2.23 9.60
N THR A 100 -60.37 -2.21 9.44
CA THR A 100 -61.14 -0.95 9.42
C THR A 100 -61.08 -0.24 10.77
N ARG A 101 -61.28 -0.97 11.89
CA ARG A 101 -61.22 -0.39 13.25
C ARG A 101 -59.80 0.05 13.65
N ARG A 102 -58.75 -0.71 13.27
CA ARG A 102 -57.36 -0.29 13.52
C ARG A 102 -57.03 1.01 12.79
N LYS A 103 -57.55 1.21 11.57
CA LYS A 103 -57.37 2.45 10.82
C LYS A 103 -58.08 3.64 11.50
N GLU A 104 -59.27 3.43 12.06
CA GLU A 104 -59.97 4.47 12.86
C GLU A 104 -59.23 4.83 14.14
N ILE A 105 -58.64 3.84 14.84
CA ILE A 105 -57.85 4.06 16.05
C ILE A 105 -56.51 4.76 15.73
N LEU A 106 -55.87 4.40 14.60
CA LEU A 106 -54.64 5.02 14.09
C LEU A 106 -54.84 6.48 13.66
N ASN A 107 -56.06 6.86 13.27
CA ASN A 107 -56.40 8.21 12.85
C ASN A 107 -56.84 9.13 14.01
N SER A 108 -56.81 8.67 15.26
CA SER A 108 -57.12 9.55 16.40
C SER A 108 -55.92 10.48 16.70
N GLU A 109 -56.15 11.80 16.62
CA GLU A 109 -55.13 12.86 16.74
C GLU A 109 -54.29 12.80 18.04
N LYS A 110 -54.80 12.14 19.09
CA LYS A 110 -54.05 11.95 20.35
C LYS A 110 -52.97 10.88 20.28
N LEU A 111 -53.13 9.86 19.42
CA LEU A 111 -52.15 8.77 19.31
C LEU A 111 -51.06 9.07 18.27
N SER A 112 -51.33 9.87 17.23
CA SER A 112 -50.29 10.29 16.27
C SER A 112 -49.20 11.12 16.95
N ALA A 113 -49.58 12.05 17.84
CA ALA A 113 -48.62 12.86 18.60
C ALA A 113 -47.74 12.02 19.55
N SER A 114 -48.30 10.98 20.18
CA SER A 114 -47.55 10.06 21.03
C SER A 114 -46.72 9.05 20.22
N LEU A 115 -47.19 8.64 19.04
CA LEU A 115 -46.46 7.74 18.14
C LEU A 115 -45.25 8.44 17.53
N ASP A 116 -45.36 9.72 17.15
CA ASP A 116 -44.24 10.52 16.65
C ASP A 116 -43.15 10.71 17.72
N GLN A 117 -43.54 10.87 18.99
CA GLN A 117 -42.59 10.92 20.10
C GLN A 117 -41.90 9.57 20.33
N ILE A 118 -42.65 8.46 20.24
CA ILE A 118 -42.09 7.11 20.38
C ILE A 118 -41.20 6.74 19.20
N ILE A 119 -41.54 7.15 17.98
CA ILE A 119 -40.72 6.95 16.78
C ILE A 119 -39.43 7.78 16.89
N LYS A 120 -39.50 9.05 17.31
CA LYS A 120 -38.31 9.85 17.60
C LYS A 120 -37.39 9.20 18.63
N LEU A 121 -37.94 8.76 19.76
CA LEU A 121 -37.17 8.06 20.79
C LEU A 121 -36.57 6.74 20.29
N ARG A 122 -37.29 5.99 19.44
CA ARG A 122 -36.79 4.77 18.83
C ARG A 122 -35.64 5.04 17.87
N ASP A 123 -35.77 6.07 17.05
CA ASP A 123 -34.76 6.46 16.07
C ASP A 123 -33.51 7.00 16.78
N GLU A 124 -33.67 7.77 17.86
CA GLU A 124 -32.57 8.20 18.73
C GLU A 124 -31.86 7.02 19.40
N ILE A 125 -32.61 6.05 19.95
CA ILE A 125 -32.04 4.82 20.54
C ILE A 125 -31.33 3.99 19.46
N HIS A 126 -31.88 3.92 18.25
CA HIS A 126 -31.26 3.20 17.16
C HIS A 126 -29.95 3.87 16.72
N GLU A 127 -29.91 5.20 16.60
CA GLU A 127 -28.72 5.99 16.33
C GLU A 127 -27.65 5.84 17.42
N ILE A 128 -28.03 5.89 18.70
CA ILE A 128 -27.11 5.70 19.82
C ILE A 128 -26.51 4.30 19.77
N ASN A 129 -27.33 3.26 19.53
CA ASN A 129 -26.84 1.89 19.42
C ASN A 129 -25.95 1.68 18.18
N THR A 130 -26.25 2.34 17.05
CA THR A 130 -25.38 2.28 15.87
C THR A 130 -24.05 2.99 16.12
N ARG A 131 -24.04 4.16 16.77
CA ARG A 131 -22.81 4.86 17.16
C ARG A 131 -21.99 4.05 18.16
N GLN A 132 -22.62 3.47 19.19
CA GLN A 132 -21.94 2.62 20.16
C GLN A 132 -21.34 1.37 19.51
N LYS A 133 -22.07 0.75 18.58
CA LYS A 133 -21.56 -0.38 17.81
C LYS A 133 -20.40 0.03 16.91
N GLN A 134 -20.49 1.16 16.21
CA GLN A 134 -19.38 1.68 15.39
C GLN A 134 -18.14 2.01 16.22
N VAL A 135 -18.30 2.56 17.43
CA VAL A 135 -17.18 2.81 18.35
C VAL A 135 -16.58 1.51 18.86
N ALA A 136 -17.40 0.52 19.24
CA ALA A 136 -16.94 -0.79 19.68
C ALA A 136 -16.21 -1.55 18.55
N ASP A 137 -16.80 -1.60 17.35
CA ASP A 137 -16.22 -2.23 16.16
C ASP A 137 -14.88 -1.56 15.81
N LYS A 138 -14.81 -0.21 15.87
CA LYS A 138 -13.57 0.54 15.61
C LYS A 138 -12.50 0.29 16.68
N GLN A 139 -12.90 0.15 17.95
CA GLN A 139 -11.98 -0.13 19.04
C GLN A 139 -11.46 -1.56 19.00
N GLU A 140 -12.32 -2.54 18.69
CA GLU A 140 -11.94 -3.93 18.48
C GLU A 140 -11.00 -4.08 17.27
N GLU A 141 -11.26 -3.34 16.18
CA GLU A 141 -10.39 -3.29 15.00
C GLU A 141 -8.99 -2.71 15.33
N GLU A 142 -8.92 -1.62 16.08
CA GLU A 142 -7.63 -1.05 16.53
C GLU A 142 -6.89 -2.01 17.48
N THR A 143 -7.61 -2.65 18.42
CA THR A 143 -7.01 -3.64 19.33
C THR A 143 -6.48 -4.87 18.56
N HIS A 144 -7.19 -5.31 17.53
CA HIS A 144 -6.76 -6.40 16.64
C HIS A 144 -5.52 -6.01 15.82
N LYS A 145 -5.48 -4.78 15.28
CA LYS A 145 -4.31 -4.23 14.56
C LYS A 145 -3.07 -4.17 15.45
N GLU A 146 -3.23 -3.74 16.71
CA GLU A 146 -2.13 -3.69 17.69
C GLU A 146 -1.60 -5.08 18.05
N ARG A 147 -2.49 -6.05 18.34
CA ARG A 147 -2.11 -7.45 18.62
C ARG A 147 -1.39 -8.09 17.45
N LYS A 148 -1.93 -7.91 16.24
CA LYS A 148 -1.29 -8.35 15.00
C LYS A 148 0.11 -7.76 14.86
N ARG A 149 0.27 -6.44 15.06
CA ARG A 149 1.60 -5.79 14.98
C ARG A 149 2.60 -6.38 15.98
N ALA A 150 2.15 -6.69 17.19
CA ALA A 150 2.99 -7.32 18.22
C ALA A 150 3.41 -8.75 17.84
N ILE A 151 2.48 -9.59 17.38
CA ILE A 151 2.77 -10.97 16.96
C ILE A 151 3.68 -11.01 15.73
N MET A 152 3.41 -10.15 14.75
CA MET A 152 4.22 -10.03 13.53
C MET A 152 5.66 -9.57 13.85
N GLY A 153 5.80 -8.69 14.85
CA GLY A 153 7.10 -8.28 15.39
C GLY A 153 7.86 -9.41 16.07
N LYS A 154 7.19 -10.23 16.90
CA LYS A 154 7.80 -11.40 17.57
C LYS A 154 8.24 -12.49 16.58
N LEU A 155 7.46 -12.71 15.53
CA LEU A 155 7.78 -13.69 14.50
C LEU A 155 8.97 -13.26 13.65
N SER A 156 9.44 -12.01 13.72
CA SER A 156 10.52 -11.46 12.87
C SER A 156 10.29 -11.76 11.40
N ILE A 157 9.09 -11.41 10.91
CA ILE A 157 8.64 -11.82 9.59
C ILE A 157 9.43 -11.07 8.52
N PRO A 158 10.02 -11.79 7.55
CA PRO A 158 10.68 -11.17 6.41
C PRO A 158 9.71 -10.30 5.61
N ASP A 159 10.19 -9.20 5.01
CA ASP A 159 9.37 -8.34 4.16
C ASP A 159 9.00 -9.04 2.85
N TYR A 160 7.97 -9.88 2.89
CA TYR A 160 7.39 -10.57 1.75
C TYR A 160 6.40 -9.68 0.98
N GLN A 161 5.91 -8.58 1.57
CA GLN A 161 4.91 -7.71 0.95
C GLN A 161 5.55 -6.87 -0.15
N SER A 162 6.72 -6.28 0.11
CA SER A 162 7.48 -5.58 -0.93
C SER A 162 7.96 -6.53 -2.01
N ASP A 163 8.33 -7.77 -1.66
CA ASP A 163 8.73 -8.77 -2.66
C ASP A 163 7.55 -9.21 -3.50
N TYR A 164 6.38 -9.46 -2.90
CA TYR A 164 5.15 -9.79 -3.61
C TYR A 164 4.71 -8.64 -4.52
N ARG A 165 4.81 -7.41 -4.01
CA ARG A 165 4.56 -6.19 -4.78
C ARG A 165 5.54 -6.09 -5.95
N PHE A 166 6.84 -6.29 -5.75
CA PHE A 166 7.83 -6.30 -6.82
C PHE A 166 7.65 -7.48 -7.80
N PHE A 167 7.16 -8.61 -7.31
CA PHE A 167 6.87 -9.80 -8.09
C PHE A 167 5.65 -9.61 -8.99
N ILE A 168 4.65 -8.84 -8.54
CA ILE A 168 3.42 -8.52 -9.30
C ILE A 168 3.56 -7.23 -10.14
N GLU A 169 4.10 -6.16 -9.57
CA GLU A 169 4.21 -4.81 -10.15
C GLU A 169 5.53 -4.58 -10.92
N GLY A 170 6.40 -5.59 -10.99
CA GLY A 170 7.78 -5.50 -11.49
C GLY A 170 7.96 -5.15 -12.98
N ARG A 171 6.98 -4.52 -13.64
CA ARG A 171 7.10 -3.95 -14.99
C ARG A 171 6.29 -2.67 -15.26
N ASP A 172 5.75 -1.97 -14.27
CA ASP A 172 4.88 -0.81 -14.59
C ASP A 172 5.58 0.56 -14.68
N TYR A 173 6.90 0.68 -14.47
CA TYR A 173 7.55 2.00 -14.53
C TYR A 173 8.96 2.00 -15.13
N SER A 174 9.10 1.59 -16.39
CA SER A 174 10.10 2.14 -17.33
C SER A 174 9.90 1.56 -18.73
N ASP A 175 9.71 2.44 -19.72
CA ASP A 175 9.42 2.22 -21.14
C ASP A 175 7.96 1.91 -21.54
N ASP A 176 7.28 2.96 -22.01
CA ASP A 176 6.10 2.95 -22.91
C ASP A 176 6.34 2.18 -24.25
N LYS A 177 7.43 1.40 -24.37
CA LYS A 177 7.82 0.69 -25.60
C LYS A 177 7.94 -0.83 -25.46
N LEU A 178 7.74 -1.41 -24.27
CA LEU A 178 7.81 -2.85 -24.03
C LEU A 178 6.56 -3.37 -23.27
N GLU A 179 5.38 -3.13 -23.86
CA GLU A 179 4.10 -3.76 -23.48
C GLU A 179 4.08 -5.28 -23.80
N THR A 180 4.98 -6.07 -23.23
CA THR A 180 4.76 -7.53 -23.16
C THR A 180 4.89 -7.99 -21.72
N SER A 181 3.72 -8.20 -21.13
CA SER A 181 3.45 -8.89 -19.86
C SER A 181 4.09 -10.28 -19.88
N SER A 182 5.33 -10.41 -19.40
CA SER A 182 6.12 -11.65 -19.47
C SER A 182 5.73 -12.73 -18.46
N GLY A 183 4.46 -12.77 -18.05
CA GLY A 183 4.01 -13.65 -17.00
C GLY A 183 2.63 -14.25 -17.18
N THR A 184 1.76 -13.61 -17.96
CA THR A 184 0.41 -14.14 -18.24
C THR A 184 0.46 -15.43 -19.05
N TRP A 185 1.56 -15.64 -19.80
CA TRP A 185 1.79 -16.85 -20.58
C TRP A 185 1.73 -18.13 -19.74
N ILE A 186 2.07 -18.07 -18.44
CA ILE A 186 2.03 -19.26 -17.59
C ILE A 186 0.61 -19.76 -17.38
N PHE A 187 -0.40 -18.88 -17.38
CA PHE A 187 -1.79 -19.28 -17.27
C PHE A 187 -2.32 -19.94 -18.54
N ASP A 188 -1.67 -19.67 -19.67
CA ASP A 188 -1.98 -20.27 -20.97
C ASP A 188 -1.17 -21.55 -21.22
N ASP A 189 -0.18 -21.84 -20.37
CA ASP A 189 0.65 -23.01 -20.49
C ASP A 189 -0.13 -24.29 -20.10
N PRO A 190 -0.21 -25.31 -20.99
CA PRO A 190 -0.98 -26.52 -20.73
C PRO A 190 -0.48 -27.32 -19.52
N ILE A 191 0.81 -27.23 -19.20
CA ILE A 191 1.46 -27.92 -18.08
C ILE A 191 1.01 -27.24 -16.77
N PHE A 192 1.02 -25.91 -16.71
CA PHE A 192 0.49 -25.13 -15.60
C PHE A 192 -1.02 -25.30 -15.43
N GLN A 193 -1.82 -25.25 -16.51
CA GLN A 193 -3.27 -25.44 -16.44
C GLN A 193 -3.63 -26.84 -15.89
N ALA A 194 -2.93 -27.89 -16.33
CA ALA A 194 -3.13 -29.24 -15.82
C ALA A 194 -2.76 -29.38 -14.33
N TRP A 195 -1.69 -28.71 -13.89
CA TRP A 195 -1.29 -28.64 -12.48
C TRP A 195 -2.31 -27.85 -11.63
N HIS A 196 -2.81 -26.73 -12.14
CA HIS A 196 -3.80 -25.87 -11.48
C HIS A 196 -5.17 -26.53 -11.36
N LEU A 197 -5.63 -27.25 -12.38
CA LEU A 197 -6.93 -27.92 -12.40
C LEU A 197 -6.93 -29.25 -11.63
N GLY A 198 -5.76 -29.81 -11.33
CA GLY A 198 -5.62 -31.07 -10.58
C GLY A 198 -5.78 -32.35 -11.41
N ASP A 199 -5.85 -32.24 -12.74
CA ASP A 199 -6.00 -33.36 -13.68
C ASP A 199 -4.68 -34.13 -13.93
N ALA A 200 -3.52 -33.55 -13.57
CA ALA A 200 -2.21 -34.13 -13.86
C ALA A 200 -1.78 -35.22 -12.87
N SER A 201 -2.29 -36.46 -12.99
CA SER A 201 -1.68 -37.69 -12.39
C SER A 201 -1.29 -37.67 -10.90
N GLY A 202 -1.79 -36.73 -10.08
CA GLY A 202 -1.38 -36.52 -8.68
C GLY A 202 -0.12 -35.68 -8.47
N LYS A 203 0.38 -34.97 -9.49
CA LYS A 203 1.55 -34.08 -9.40
C LYS A 203 1.18 -32.74 -8.78
N ARG A 204 1.83 -32.38 -7.68
CA ARG A 204 1.50 -31.19 -6.85
C ARG A 204 2.60 -30.13 -6.85
N VAL A 205 3.75 -30.45 -7.41
CA VAL A 205 4.89 -29.54 -7.50
C VAL A 205 5.14 -29.20 -8.97
N LEU A 206 5.17 -27.91 -9.28
CA LEU A 206 5.52 -27.37 -10.59
C LEU A 206 6.81 -26.57 -10.46
N TYR A 207 7.74 -26.75 -11.39
CA TYR A 207 8.96 -25.97 -11.48
C TYR A 207 9.01 -25.25 -12.82
N ILE A 208 9.29 -23.96 -12.77
CA ILE A 208 9.30 -23.04 -13.91
C ILE A 208 10.58 -22.21 -13.93
N HIS A 209 10.92 -21.70 -15.11
CA HIS A 209 12.05 -20.79 -15.28
C HIS A 209 11.58 -19.35 -15.34
N GLY A 210 12.14 -18.53 -14.45
CA GLY A 210 11.81 -17.11 -14.37
C GLY A 210 10.48 -16.85 -13.67
N ARG A 211 10.19 -15.56 -13.45
CA ARG A 211 9.06 -15.14 -12.63
C ARG A 211 7.72 -15.33 -13.34
N PRO A 212 6.78 -16.10 -12.75
CA PRO A 212 5.41 -16.17 -13.24
C PRO A 212 4.69 -14.87 -12.90
N GLY A 213 4.67 -13.92 -13.83
CA GLY A 213 3.92 -12.67 -13.66
C GLY A 213 2.42 -12.93 -13.79
N GLY A 214 1.77 -13.22 -12.67
CA GLY A 214 0.38 -13.60 -12.70
C GLY A 214 -0.19 -13.77 -11.31
N GLY A 215 -1.15 -12.92 -10.92
CA GLY A 215 -1.68 -12.76 -9.57
C GLY A 215 -2.45 -13.94 -8.97
N VAL A 216 -1.98 -15.18 -9.13
CA VAL A 216 -2.53 -16.38 -8.48
C VAL A 216 -1.49 -16.94 -7.51
N ALA A 217 -1.36 -16.31 -6.34
CA ALA A 217 -0.61 -16.87 -5.22
C ALA A 217 -1.37 -16.66 -3.92
N LEU A 218 -1.46 -17.70 -3.10
CA LEU A 218 -2.03 -17.63 -1.74
C LEU A 218 -0.94 -17.22 -0.74
N ALA A 219 0.27 -17.78 -0.90
CA ALA A 219 1.47 -17.41 -0.16
C ALA A 219 2.72 -17.41 -1.07
N PHE A 220 3.59 -16.42 -0.89
CA PHE A 220 4.77 -16.13 -1.71
C PHE A 220 6.02 -15.92 -0.84
N PHE A 221 7.18 -16.42 -1.27
CA PHE A 221 8.45 -16.12 -0.62
C PHE A 221 9.59 -16.04 -1.66
N TYR A 222 10.42 -15.01 -1.53
CA TYR A 222 11.59 -14.80 -2.38
C TYR A 222 12.86 -15.02 -1.55
N PHE A 223 13.65 -16.00 -1.97
CA PHE A 223 14.96 -16.25 -1.39
C PHE A 223 15.97 -15.25 -1.96
N ARG A 224 16.82 -14.68 -1.08
CA ARG A 224 17.82 -13.68 -1.47
C ARG A 224 19.12 -13.92 -0.74
N ARG A 225 20.19 -14.19 -1.51
CA ARG A 225 21.54 -14.41 -0.98
C ARG A 225 22.04 -13.19 -0.22
N GLN A 226 22.81 -13.44 0.85
CA GLN A 226 23.36 -12.41 1.75
C GLN A 226 22.31 -11.54 2.46
N ASN A 227 21.05 -11.98 2.47
CA ASN A 227 20.01 -11.40 3.30
C ASN A 227 19.65 -12.40 4.39
N PRO A 228 20.08 -12.19 5.65
CA PRO A 228 19.86 -13.16 6.73
C PRO A 228 18.39 -13.38 7.11
N ASN A 229 17.48 -12.55 6.58
CA ASN A 229 16.04 -12.72 6.73
C ASN A 229 15.39 -13.39 5.50
N LYS A 230 16.15 -13.73 4.46
CA LYS A 230 15.62 -14.28 3.19
C LYS A 230 16.47 -15.40 2.59
N ASP A 231 17.51 -15.87 3.27
CA ASP A 231 18.42 -16.92 2.77
C ASP A 231 18.27 -18.27 3.50
N ASN A 232 17.25 -18.42 4.35
CA ASN A 232 17.11 -19.60 5.20
C ASN A 232 15.67 -20.07 5.38
N PHE A 233 15.53 -21.36 5.69
CA PHE A 233 14.28 -22.09 5.83
C PHE A 233 13.35 -21.53 6.92
N ASN A 234 13.89 -21.08 8.06
CA ASN A 234 13.06 -20.51 9.14
C ASN A 234 12.39 -19.20 8.72
N SER A 235 13.05 -18.43 7.87
CA SER A 235 12.51 -17.18 7.32
C SER A 235 11.31 -17.44 6.40
N LEU A 236 11.40 -18.49 5.56
CA LEU A 236 10.26 -18.99 4.79
C LEU A 236 9.08 -19.31 5.72
N LEU A 237 9.28 -20.12 6.77
CA LEU A 237 8.19 -20.52 7.67
C LEU A 237 7.52 -19.32 8.35
N ARG A 238 8.29 -18.33 8.81
CA ARG A 238 7.76 -17.09 9.41
C ARG A 238 6.95 -16.27 8.41
N ALA A 239 7.44 -16.16 7.17
CA ALA A 239 6.72 -15.46 6.11
C ALA A 239 5.40 -16.14 5.75
N LEU A 240 5.33 -17.48 5.77
CA LEU A 240 4.10 -18.23 5.53
C LEU A 240 3.08 -18.01 6.65
N LEU A 241 3.51 -18.05 7.92
CA LEU A 241 2.62 -17.74 9.05
C LEU A 241 2.10 -16.31 8.99
N GLY A 242 2.96 -15.34 8.63
CA GLY A 242 2.56 -13.95 8.42
C GLY A 242 1.48 -13.77 7.35
N GLN A 243 1.61 -14.51 6.24
CA GLN A 243 0.66 -14.45 5.12
C GLN A 243 -0.68 -15.16 5.39
N LEU A 244 -0.69 -16.14 6.29
CA LEU A 244 -1.86 -16.94 6.62
C LEU A 244 -2.61 -16.45 7.87
N TYR A 245 -1.98 -15.61 8.70
CA TYR A 245 -2.54 -15.12 9.97
C TYR A 245 -3.90 -14.41 9.81
N ASP A 246 -4.06 -13.53 8.82
CA ASP A 246 -5.32 -12.77 8.62
C ASP A 246 -6.46 -13.59 8.00
N ARG A 247 -6.16 -14.81 7.52
CA ARG A 247 -7.10 -15.59 6.72
C ARG A 247 -7.95 -16.55 7.55
N ASP A 248 -7.50 -16.91 8.76
CA ASP A 248 -8.22 -17.80 9.67
C ASP A 248 -8.09 -17.30 11.14
N PRO A 249 -9.18 -16.81 11.76
CA PRO A 249 -9.20 -16.34 13.14
C PRO A 249 -8.84 -17.42 14.18
N ILE A 250 -9.10 -18.70 13.88
CA ILE A 250 -8.77 -19.84 14.77
C ILE A 250 -7.28 -20.11 14.70
N LEU A 251 -6.71 -20.10 13.48
CA LEU A 251 -5.26 -20.18 13.28
C LEU A 251 -4.54 -18.99 13.90
N ALA A 252 -5.09 -17.77 13.76
CA ALA A 252 -4.58 -16.57 14.40
C ALA A 252 -4.49 -16.78 15.91
N ALA A 253 -5.60 -17.15 16.56
CA ALA A 253 -5.67 -17.47 17.99
C ALA A 253 -4.65 -18.55 18.40
N HIS A 254 -4.46 -19.59 17.59
CA HIS A 254 -3.48 -20.64 17.86
C HIS A 254 -2.03 -20.14 17.75
N ILE A 255 -1.73 -19.30 16.76
CA ILE A 255 -0.43 -18.62 16.63
C ILE A 255 -0.20 -17.67 17.81
N GLU A 256 -1.21 -16.94 18.29
CA GLU A 256 -1.08 -16.08 19.49
C GLU A 256 -0.72 -16.94 20.72
N ILE A 257 -1.41 -18.07 20.88
CA ILE A 257 -1.15 -18.99 21.98
C ILE A 257 0.28 -19.55 21.90
N GLU A 258 0.75 -20.00 20.74
CA GLU A 258 2.11 -20.56 20.63
C GLU A 258 3.20 -19.48 20.71
N THR A 259 2.96 -18.27 20.20
CA THR A 259 3.87 -17.11 20.34
C THR A 259 3.83 -16.47 21.73
N SER A 260 2.82 -16.77 22.55
CA SER A 260 2.78 -16.40 23.97
C SER A 260 3.60 -17.31 24.86
N LYS A 261 3.86 -18.55 24.42
CA LYS A 261 4.61 -19.56 25.18
C LYS A 261 6.13 -19.46 25.00
N HIS A 262 6.60 -18.81 23.93
CA HIS A 262 8.00 -18.86 23.50
C HIS A 262 8.46 -17.53 22.88
N ASP A 263 9.58 -16.97 23.35
CA ASP A 263 10.18 -15.72 22.81
C ASP A 263 10.65 -15.86 21.35
N VAL A 264 11.18 -17.04 20.99
CA VAL A 264 11.56 -17.38 19.62
C VAL A 264 10.99 -18.76 19.31
N LEU A 265 10.13 -18.83 18.29
CA LEU A 265 9.61 -20.11 17.84
C LEU A 265 10.73 -20.96 17.25
N ARG A 266 10.95 -22.14 17.84
CA ARG A 266 11.86 -23.15 17.30
C ARG A 266 11.36 -23.63 15.96
N THR A 267 12.27 -24.06 15.08
CA THR A 267 11.93 -24.58 13.73
C THR A 267 10.81 -25.61 13.75
N LYS A 268 10.81 -26.54 14.72
CA LYS A 268 9.78 -27.58 14.83
C LYS A 268 8.38 -27.00 15.08
N VAL A 269 8.27 -25.99 15.94
CA VAL A 269 7.00 -25.31 16.24
C VAL A 269 6.52 -24.53 15.02
N LEU A 270 7.44 -23.84 14.33
CA LEU A 270 7.12 -23.16 13.07
C LEU A 270 6.61 -24.15 12.01
N GLN A 271 7.24 -25.31 11.88
CA GLN A 271 6.81 -26.37 10.96
C GLN A 271 5.42 -26.90 11.31
N GLU A 272 5.14 -27.15 12.59
CA GLU A 272 3.83 -27.65 13.07
C GLU A 272 2.71 -26.63 12.83
N LEU A 273 2.96 -25.35 13.12
CA LEU A 273 2.02 -24.25 12.86
C LEU A 273 1.73 -24.10 11.36
N VAL A 274 2.76 -24.09 10.51
CA VAL A 274 2.57 -23.99 9.05
C VAL A 274 1.85 -25.23 8.51
N SER A 275 2.18 -26.43 9.00
CA SER A 275 1.50 -27.66 8.55
C SER A 275 0.01 -27.64 8.90
N THR A 276 -0.33 -27.18 10.11
CA THR A 276 -1.71 -27.01 10.57
C THR A 276 -2.46 -25.95 9.76
N ALA A 277 -1.78 -24.82 9.49
CA ALA A 277 -2.31 -23.74 8.67
C ALA A 277 -2.58 -24.16 7.22
N VAL A 278 -1.71 -24.98 6.64
CA VAL A 278 -1.89 -25.47 5.27
C VAL A 278 -2.99 -26.54 5.19
N GLY A 279 -3.09 -27.40 6.21
CA GLY A 279 -4.08 -28.47 6.27
C GLY A 279 -5.52 -28.01 6.53
N THR A 280 -5.72 -26.77 6.98
CA THR A 280 -7.06 -26.18 7.22
C THR A 280 -7.74 -25.70 5.93
N TYR A 281 -6.97 -25.42 4.86
CA TYR A 281 -7.53 -24.96 3.59
C TYR A 281 -7.75 -26.11 2.59
N PRO A 282 -8.86 -26.10 1.83
CA PRO A 282 -9.12 -27.11 0.80
C PRO A 282 -8.08 -27.10 -0.34
N THR A 283 -7.51 -25.93 -0.64
CA THR A 283 -6.47 -25.76 -1.65
C THR A 283 -5.57 -24.59 -1.27
N THR A 284 -4.25 -24.83 -1.25
CA THR A 284 -3.22 -23.85 -0.88
C THR A 284 -2.20 -23.76 -2.00
N TYR A 285 -1.94 -22.55 -2.51
CA TYR A 285 -0.90 -22.29 -3.51
C TYR A 285 0.30 -21.61 -2.86
N LEU A 286 1.45 -22.27 -2.90
CA LEU A 286 2.73 -21.77 -2.40
C LEU A 286 3.67 -21.49 -3.58
N VAL A 287 4.17 -20.26 -3.68
CA VAL A 287 5.12 -19.86 -4.72
C VAL A 287 6.47 -19.49 -4.08
N LEU A 288 7.55 -20.10 -4.55
CA LEU A 288 8.91 -19.89 -4.08
C LEU A 288 9.79 -19.43 -5.24
N ASP A 289 10.35 -18.23 -5.13
CA ASP A 289 11.26 -17.65 -6.13
C ASP A 289 12.69 -17.58 -5.58
N GLY A 290 13.68 -17.86 -6.44
CA GLY A 290 15.09 -17.69 -6.12
C GLY A 290 15.65 -18.69 -5.11
N LEU A 291 15.10 -19.91 -5.00
CA LEU A 291 15.60 -20.90 -4.03
C LEU A 291 17.09 -21.23 -4.22
N ASP A 292 17.59 -21.10 -5.45
CA ASP A 292 19.00 -21.16 -5.85
C ASP A 292 19.89 -20.07 -5.21
N GLU A 293 19.29 -19.03 -4.63
CA GLU A 293 20.00 -17.94 -3.94
C GLU A 293 20.37 -18.28 -2.49
N CYS A 294 19.95 -19.43 -1.95
CA CYS A 294 20.37 -19.87 -0.61
C CYS A 294 21.59 -20.82 -0.63
N SER A 295 21.98 -21.38 0.51
CA SER A 295 23.03 -22.41 0.54
C SER A 295 22.44 -23.75 0.11
N ASN A 296 23.25 -24.61 -0.52
CA ASN A 296 22.81 -25.94 -0.96
C ASN A 296 22.19 -26.76 0.19
N GLU A 297 22.67 -26.57 1.43
CA GLU A 297 22.12 -27.22 2.63
C GLU A 297 20.69 -26.74 2.95
N GLU A 298 20.45 -25.42 2.89
CA GLU A 298 19.14 -24.82 3.16
C GLU A 298 18.16 -25.09 2.02
N GLU A 299 18.63 -25.10 0.78
CA GLU A 299 17.87 -25.52 -0.40
C GLU A 299 17.37 -26.97 -0.25
N GLU A 300 18.29 -27.90 0.01
CA GLU A 300 17.97 -29.32 0.17
C GLU A 300 17.01 -29.54 1.35
N ARG A 301 17.24 -28.86 2.48
CA ARG A 301 16.39 -28.89 3.67
C ARG A 301 14.97 -28.39 3.37
N THR A 302 14.85 -27.29 2.65
CA THR A 302 13.57 -26.67 2.28
C THR A 302 12.77 -27.60 1.38
N ILE A 303 13.39 -28.14 0.33
CA ILE A 303 12.76 -29.06 -0.61
C ILE A 303 12.28 -30.32 0.10
N LYS A 304 13.14 -30.94 0.93
CA LYS A 304 12.80 -32.15 1.71
C LYS A 304 11.52 -31.95 2.53
N TRP A 305 11.43 -30.85 3.26
CA TRP A 305 10.30 -30.59 4.13
C TRP A 305 9.01 -30.28 3.35
N LEU A 306 9.10 -29.48 2.29
CA LEU A 306 7.95 -29.12 1.47
C LEU A 306 7.34 -30.32 0.74
N LEU A 307 8.17 -31.22 0.22
CA LEU A 307 7.71 -32.46 -0.39
C LEU A 307 7.00 -33.36 0.63
N ALA A 308 7.55 -33.48 1.84
CA ALA A 308 6.90 -34.21 2.92
C ALA A 308 5.56 -33.56 3.35
N LEU A 309 5.47 -32.23 3.34
CA LEU A 309 4.24 -31.51 3.65
C LEU A 309 3.16 -31.74 2.58
N CYS A 310 3.54 -31.75 1.29
CA CYS A 310 2.65 -32.12 0.20
C CYS A 310 2.05 -33.50 0.43
N ASP A 311 2.84 -34.50 0.83
CA ASP A 311 2.33 -35.85 1.07
C ASP A 311 1.21 -35.92 2.11
N HIS A 312 1.25 -35.05 3.13
CA HIS A 312 0.24 -34.98 4.21
C HIS A 312 -0.90 -33.98 3.94
N SER A 313 -0.75 -33.11 2.94
CA SER A 313 -1.71 -32.04 2.63
C SER A 313 -2.20 -32.15 1.17
N PRO A 314 -3.30 -32.88 0.89
CA PRO A 314 -3.79 -33.11 -0.47
C PRO A 314 -4.13 -31.83 -1.26
N GLY A 315 -4.50 -30.75 -0.57
CA GLY A 315 -4.79 -29.44 -1.17
C GLY A 315 -3.57 -28.57 -1.46
N LEU A 316 -2.36 -28.93 -1.01
CA LEU A 316 -1.16 -28.10 -1.20
C LEU A 316 -0.58 -28.25 -2.62
N ARG A 317 -0.39 -27.11 -3.29
CA ARG A 317 0.26 -26.97 -4.60
C ARG A 317 1.46 -26.04 -4.47
N ILE A 318 2.64 -26.49 -4.90
CA ILE A 318 3.89 -25.73 -4.78
C ILE A 318 4.44 -25.39 -6.17
N LEU A 319 4.82 -24.14 -6.36
CA LEU A 319 5.48 -23.62 -7.55
C LEU A 319 6.89 -23.14 -7.18
N PHE A 320 7.90 -23.76 -7.77
CA PHE A 320 9.30 -23.33 -7.67
C PHE A 320 9.68 -22.53 -8.93
N SER A 321 10.29 -21.36 -8.73
CA SER A 321 10.88 -20.51 -9.77
C SER A 321 12.37 -20.34 -9.45
N GLY A 322 13.24 -20.63 -10.42
CA GLY A 322 14.69 -20.54 -10.23
C GLY A 322 15.48 -20.76 -11.52
N GLN A 323 16.80 -20.65 -11.44
CA GLN A 323 17.68 -20.87 -12.60
C GLN A 323 17.88 -22.34 -12.93
N ARG A 324 18.22 -22.59 -14.20
CA ARG A 324 18.55 -23.91 -14.73
C ARG A 324 20.05 -24.18 -14.54
N ASP A 325 20.50 -24.16 -13.30
CA ASP A 325 21.91 -24.34 -12.90
C ASP A 325 22.33 -25.82 -12.84
N GLY A 326 21.37 -26.74 -12.96
CA GLY A 326 21.56 -28.18 -12.88
C GLY A 326 21.62 -28.73 -11.45
N VAL A 327 21.84 -27.89 -10.44
CA VAL A 327 21.91 -28.28 -9.02
C VAL A 327 20.51 -28.47 -8.47
N LEU A 328 19.66 -27.44 -8.60
CA LEU A 328 18.26 -27.50 -8.16
C LEU A 328 17.49 -28.58 -8.93
N ASP A 329 17.74 -28.69 -10.25
CA ASP A 329 17.19 -29.74 -11.10
C ASP A 329 17.60 -31.14 -10.63
N HIS A 330 18.87 -31.35 -10.26
CA HIS A 330 19.35 -32.63 -9.75
C HIS A 330 18.77 -32.93 -8.37
N LEU A 331 18.71 -31.95 -7.47
CA LEU A 331 18.14 -32.10 -6.13
C LEU A 331 16.67 -32.50 -6.22
N LEU A 332 15.85 -31.77 -7.00
CA LEU A 332 14.45 -32.10 -7.25
C LEU A 332 14.27 -33.51 -7.83
N ARG A 333 15.15 -33.96 -8.74
CA ARG A 333 15.11 -35.31 -9.34
C ARG A 333 15.58 -36.42 -8.40
N SER A 334 16.38 -36.11 -7.39
CA SER A 334 16.98 -37.09 -6.46
C SER A 334 16.03 -37.62 -5.39
N PHE A 335 14.89 -36.94 -5.17
CA PHE A 335 13.87 -37.38 -4.22
C PHE A 335 13.02 -38.52 -4.80
N LYS A 336 12.66 -39.51 -3.95
CA LYS A 336 11.77 -40.63 -4.34
C LYS A 336 10.43 -40.17 -4.95
N SER A 337 10.00 -38.96 -4.60
CA SER A 337 8.82 -38.27 -5.10
C SER A 337 9.03 -37.55 -6.44
N ALA A 338 10.12 -37.76 -7.18
CA ALA A 338 10.38 -37.13 -8.48
C ALA A 338 9.22 -37.27 -9.50
N HIS A 339 8.39 -38.33 -9.36
CA HIS A 339 7.16 -38.52 -10.14
C HIS A 339 6.09 -37.43 -9.90
N SER A 340 6.16 -36.70 -8.79
CA SER A 340 5.22 -35.65 -8.37
C SER A 340 5.56 -34.25 -8.92
N ILE A 341 6.72 -34.12 -9.59
CA ILE A 341 7.24 -32.85 -10.10
C ILE A 341 6.93 -32.74 -11.60
N LEU A 342 6.48 -31.57 -11.99
CA LEU A 342 6.21 -31.19 -13.36
C LEU A 342 7.21 -30.10 -13.74
N LEU A 343 8.03 -30.35 -14.77
CA LEU A 343 9.06 -29.41 -15.24
C LEU A 343 8.54 -28.68 -16.48
N ASP A 344 8.66 -27.35 -16.50
CA ASP A 344 8.34 -26.55 -17.69
C ASP A 344 9.37 -26.80 -18.83
N THR A 345 8.85 -27.17 -20.00
CA THR A 345 9.62 -27.40 -21.23
C THR A 345 9.18 -26.46 -22.36
N ALA A 346 8.50 -25.35 -22.06
CA ALA A 346 7.72 -24.59 -23.03
C ALA A 346 8.55 -23.90 -24.14
N PRO A 347 8.18 -24.10 -25.42
CA PRO A 347 8.60 -23.26 -26.55
C PRO A 347 8.27 -21.76 -26.37
N GLY A 348 7.32 -21.43 -25.50
CA GLY A 348 6.93 -20.06 -25.17
C GLY A 348 8.05 -19.22 -24.53
N HIS A 349 8.96 -19.86 -23.78
CA HIS A 349 10.12 -19.20 -23.19
C HIS A 349 11.10 -18.67 -24.25
N VAL A 350 11.33 -19.46 -25.30
CA VAL A 350 12.13 -19.03 -26.48
C VAL A 350 11.43 -17.87 -27.20
N GLY A 351 10.10 -17.90 -27.30
CA GLY A 351 9.32 -16.77 -27.82
C GLY A 351 9.47 -15.49 -26.98
N ASN A 352 9.55 -15.60 -25.66
CA ASN A 352 9.74 -14.43 -24.79
C ASN A 352 11.16 -13.84 -24.91
N ILE A 353 12.18 -14.69 -25.07
CA ILE A 353 13.54 -14.24 -25.38
C ILE A 353 13.58 -13.55 -26.75
N LYS A 354 12.90 -14.10 -27.76
CA LYS A 354 12.76 -13.45 -29.07
C LYS A 354 12.13 -12.06 -28.96
N ASN A 355 11.02 -11.92 -28.23
CA ASN A 355 10.38 -10.63 -28.00
C ASN A 355 11.30 -9.64 -27.26
N TYR A 356 12.10 -10.11 -26.31
CA TYR A 356 13.10 -9.29 -25.64
C TYR A 356 14.20 -8.82 -26.61
N CYS A 357 14.69 -9.73 -27.47
CA CYS A 357 15.66 -9.42 -28.50
C CYS A 357 15.14 -8.39 -29.51
N GLU A 358 13.86 -8.47 -29.91
CA GLU A 358 13.25 -7.56 -30.88
C GLU A 358 13.36 -6.10 -30.47
N CYS A 359 13.21 -5.77 -29.19
CA CYS A 359 13.25 -4.39 -28.75
C CYS A 359 14.67 -3.80 -28.84
N LEU A 360 15.68 -4.52 -28.34
CA LEU A 360 17.06 -4.05 -28.35
C LEU A 360 17.71 -4.17 -29.75
N ALA A 361 17.29 -5.16 -30.55
CA ALA A 361 17.74 -5.30 -31.93
C ALA A 361 17.30 -4.10 -32.79
N ARG A 362 16.10 -3.53 -32.54
CA ARG A 362 15.65 -2.27 -33.16
C ARG A 362 16.57 -1.09 -32.83
N ASP A 363 17.03 -0.99 -31.59
CA ASP A 363 17.94 0.09 -31.18
C ASP A 363 19.34 -0.08 -31.79
N ILE A 364 19.84 -1.32 -31.88
CA ILE A 364 21.09 -1.64 -32.57
C ILE A 364 20.98 -1.30 -34.07
N GLN A 365 19.87 -1.71 -34.70
CA GLN A 365 19.56 -1.37 -36.08
C GLN A 365 19.60 0.15 -36.29
N ALA A 366 18.84 0.91 -35.50
CA ALA A 366 18.79 2.36 -35.57
C ALA A 366 20.18 3.02 -35.41
N LYS A 367 21.08 2.43 -34.64
CA LYS A 367 22.43 2.95 -34.40
C LYS A 367 23.42 2.68 -35.54
N PHE A 368 23.39 1.52 -36.21
CA PHE A 368 24.48 1.10 -37.09
C PHE A 368 24.13 0.96 -38.58
N GLU A 369 22.88 0.70 -38.99
CA GLU A 369 22.46 0.60 -40.41
C GLU A 369 20.95 0.88 -40.63
N PRO A 370 20.53 1.40 -41.80
CA PRO A 370 19.11 1.57 -42.16
C PRO A 370 18.48 0.36 -42.89
N GLU A 371 19.22 -0.73 -43.14
CA GLU A 371 18.80 -1.91 -43.93
C GLU A 371 17.99 -2.93 -43.08
N PRO A 372 16.77 -3.35 -43.47
CA PRO A 372 15.85 -4.13 -42.62
C PRO A 372 16.28 -5.56 -42.21
N SER A 373 17.42 -6.06 -42.69
CA SER A 373 17.83 -7.45 -42.49
C SER A 373 18.65 -7.71 -41.22
N LEU A 374 19.28 -6.67 -40.64
CA LEU A 374 20.19 -6.81 -39.51
C LEU A 374 19.45 -7.09 -38.17
N GLU A 375 18.29 -6.48 -37.95
CA GLU A 375 17.42 -6.72 -36.81
C GLU A 375 17.06 -8.21 -36.69
N GLN A 376 16.57 -8.81 -37.77
CA GLN A 376 16.16 -10.23 -37.78
C GLN A 376 17.34 -11.17 -37.55
N VAL A 377 18.51 -10.87 -38.15
CA VAL A 377 19.74 -11.66 -37.94
C VAL A 377 20.16 -11.64 -36.47
N ILE A 378 20.08 -10.49 -35.78
CA ILE A 378 20.40 -10.39 -34.35
C ILE A 378 19.37 -11.17 -33.52
N ILE A 379 18.07 -11.03 -33.81
CA ILE A 379 17.02 -11.72 -33.07
C ILE A 379 17.21 -13.23 -33.14
N ASP A 380 17.37 -13.78 -34.35
CA ASP A 380 17.51 -15.22 -34.54
C ASP A 380 18.81 -15.73 -33.91
N LEU A 381 19.94 -15.07 -34.17
CA LEU A 381 21.23 -15.51 -33.64
C LEU A 381 21.29 -15.45 -32.11
N VAL A 382 20.80 -14.37 -31.48
CA VAL A 382 20.80 -14.25 -30.00
C VAL A 382 19.81 -15.22 -29.38
N SER A 383 18.60 -15.34 -29.92
CA SER A 383 17.56 -16.20 -29.32
C SER A 383 17.87 -17.69 -29.46
N GLU A 384 18.48 -18.12 -30.57
CA GLU A 384 18.89 -19.51 -30.79
C GLU A 384 20.05 -19.92 -29.87
N ASN A 385 21.02 -19.02 -29.64
CA ASN A 385 22.17 -19.30 -28.78
C ASN A 385 21.90 -19.05 -27.29
N ALA A 386 20.81 -18.35 -26.93
CA ALA A 386 20.48 -18.08 -25.54
C ALA A 386 20.21 -19.33 -24.70
N GLY A 387 19.79 -20.44 -25.33
CA GLY A 387 19.55 -21.69 -24.61
C GLY A 387 18.56 -21.58 -23.45
N GLY A 388 17.67 -20.58 -23.49
CA GLY A 388 16.73 -20.26 -22.39
C GLY A 388 17.22 -19.23 -21.37
N MET A 389 18.39 -18.61 -21.55
CA MET A 389 18.96 -17.63 -20.61
C MET A 389 18.70 -16.18 -21.06
N PHE A 390 17.80 -15.47 -20.38
CA PHE A 390 17.61 -14.02 -20.59
C PHE A 390 18.88 -13.21 -20.30
N LEU A 391 19.67 -13.64 -19.31
CA LEU A 391 20.93 -13.01 -18.97
C LEU A 391 21.92 -13.04 -20.14
N TYR A 392 22.03 -14.19 -20.82
CA TYR A 392 22.84 -14.29 -22.03
C TYR A 392 22.34 -13.30 -23.09
N ALA A 393 21.04 -13.29 -23.39
CA ALA A 393 20.46 -12.39 -24.39
C ALA A 393 20.73 -10.92 -24.06
N LYS A 394 20.53 -10.52 -22.80
CA LYS A 394 20.84 -9.18 -22.29
C LYS A 394 22.31 -8.80 -22.52
N LEU A 395 23.24 -9.62 -22.04
CA LEU A 395 24.67 -9.30 -22.11
C LEU A 395 25.18 -9.24 -23.55
N VAL A 396 24.71 -10.14 -24.42
CA VAL A 396 25.07 -10.13 -25.84
C VAL A 396 24.50 -8.91 -26.54
N LEU A 397 23.21 -8.59 -26.34
CA LEU A 397 22.59 -7.41 -26.96
C LEU A 397 23.25 -6.10 -26.48
N GLU A 398 23.56 -5.97 -25.20
CA GLU A 398 24.33 -4.82 -24.68
C GLU A 398 25.73 -4.75 -25.28
N HIS A 399 26.40 -5.89 -25.45
CA HIS A 399 27.71 -5.96 -26.11
C HIS A 399 27.65 -5.51 -27.58
N LEU A 400 26.61 -5.92 -28.32
CA LEU A 400 26.39 -5.53 -29.71
C LEU A 400 26.01 -4.04 -29.83
N LEU A 401 25.14 -3.55 -28.95
CA LEU A 401 24.76 -2.14 -28.89
C LEU A 401 25.96 -1.25 -28.54
N GLY A 402 26.85 -1.74 -27.68
CA GLY A 402 28.06 -1.05 -27.24
C GLY A 402 29.16 -0.90 -28.31
N GLN A 403 29.00 -1.45 -29.52
CA GLN A 403 30.00 -1.31 -30.58
C GLN A 403 30.14 0.18 -31.02
N TYR A 404 31.30 0.53 -31.57
CA TYR A 404 31.55 1.90 -32.05
C TYR A 404 31.42 2.04 -33.57
N ARG A 405 31.76 0.99 -34.33
CA ARG A 405 31.73 1.00 -35.79
C ARG A 405 30.87 -0.16 -36.31
N THR A 406 30.14 0.08 -37.39
CA THR A 406 29.37 -0.97 -38.10
C THR A 406 30.25 -2.16 -38.50
N ALA A 407 31.53 -1.93 -38.83
CA ALA A 407 32.48 -3.01 -39.11
C ALA A 407 32.76 -3.92 -37.90
N ASN A 408 32.76 -3.37 -36.67
CA ASN A 408 32.95 -4.15 -35.45
C ASN A 408 31.70 -4.97 -35.13
N LEU A 409 30.51 -4.37 -35.33
CA LEU A 409 29.24 -5.08 -35.20
C LEU A 409 29.16 -6.26 -36.17
N LYS A 410 29.43 -6.04 -37.46
CA LYS A 410 29.43 -7.09 -38.48
C LYS A 410 30.41 -8.22 -38.16
N ARG A 411 31.59 -7.90 -37.62
CA ARG A 411 32.56 -8.91 -37.15
C ARG A 411 32.04 -9.68 -35.94
N ALA A 412 31.40 -9.01 -34.98
CA ALA A 412 30.86 -9.65 -33.78
C ALA A 412 29.71 -10.64 -34.09
N LEU A 413 29.01 -10.44 -35.22
CA LEU A 413 27.94 -11.31 -35.70
C LEU A 413 28.42 -12.49 -36.57
N GLN A 414 29.72 -12.60 -36.87
CA GLN A 414 30.24 -13.71 -37.69
C GLN A 414 30.23 -15.04 -36.91
N PRO A 415 29.88 -16.16 -37.58
CA PRO A 415 30.01 -17.50 -36.99
C PRO A 415 31.44 -17.77 -36.49
N GLY A 416 31.57 -18.29 -35.27
CA GLY A 416 32.86 -18.53 -34.61
C GLY A 416 33.44 -17.32 -33.85
N ILE A 417 32.92 -16.11 -34.09
CA ILE A 417 33.18 -14.94 -33.24
C ILE A 417 32.00 -14.69 -32.31
N PHE A 418 30.76 -14.92 -32.74
CA PHE A 418 29.59 -14.77 -31.87
C PHE A 418 29.64 -15.77 -30.69
N PRO A 419 29.40 -15.34 -29.44
CA PRO A 419 29.57 -16.20 -28.28
C PRO A 419 28.51 -17.32 -28.25
N ALA A 420 28.90 -18.58 -28.08
CA ALA A 420 27.95 -19.70 -28.05
C ALA A 420 27.37 -20.00 -26.66
N SER A 421 27.98 -19.43 -25.60
CA SER A 421 27.59 -19.68 -24.21
C SER A 421 27.77 -18.43 -23.34
N LEU A 422 27.16 -18.42 -22.15
CA LEU A 422 27.33 -17.34 -21.18
C LEU A 422 28.80 -17.17 -20.73
N GLU A 423 29.54 -18.28 -20.66
CA GLU A 423 30.99 -18.27 -20.38
C GLU A 423 31.76 -17.44 -21.41
N GLU A 424 31.54 -17.70 -22.70
CA GLU A 424 32.19 -16.96 -23.80
C GLU A 424 31.77 -15.48 -23.82
N VAL A 425 30.57 -15.15 -23.34
CA VAL A 425 30.15 -13.75 -23.16
C VAL A 425 31.01 -13.08 -22.09
N TYR A 426 31.24 -13.73 -20.95
CA TYR A 426 32.11 -13.19 -19.91
C TYR A 426 33.57 -13.08 -20.36
N GLU A 427 34.10 -14.06 -21.09
CA GLU A 427 35.44 -13.98 -21.69
C GLU A 427 35.58 -12.78 -22.64
N LYS A 428 34.55 -12.48 -23.42
CA LYS A 428 34.54 -11.29 -24.30
C LYS A 428 34.46 -9.98 -23.52
N LEU A 429 33.73 -9.96 -22.41
CA LEU A 429 33.68 -8.80 -21.52
C LEU A 429 35.05 -8.59 -20.85
N GLU A 430 35.68 -9.67 -20.37
CA GLU A 430 37.06 -9.68 -19.85
C GLU A 430 38.05 -9.15 -20.89
N ASP A 431 37.99 -9.65 -22.13
CA ASP A 431 38.83 -9.20 -23.24
C ASP A 431 38.70 -7.69 -23.48
N ARG A 432 37.49 -7.15 -23.34
CA ARG A 432 37.24 -5.71 -23.50
C ARG A 432 37.84 -4.89 -22.35
N LEU A 433 37.81 -5.42 -21.12
CA LEU A 433 38.51 -4.80 -19.98
C LEU A 433 40.01 -4.70 -20.25
N HIS A 434 40.59 -5.67 -20.95
CA HIS A 434 42.03 -5.72 -21.23
C HIS A 434 42.46 -4.95 -22.49
N LYS A 435 41.68 -4.98 -23.57
CA LYS A 435 42.07 -4.45 -24.90
C LYS A 435 41.64 -3.00 -25.16
N GLY A 436 40.65 -2.47 -24.42
CA GLY A 436 40.01 -1.18 -24.71
C GLY A 436 40.35 -0.01 -23.76
N SER A 437 41.12 -0.26 -22.70
CA SER A 437 41.29 0.65 -21.56
C SER A 437 42.78 0.94 -21.30
N SER A 438 43.10 2.11 -20.75
CA SER A 438 44.46 2.39 -20.26
C SER A 438 44.83 1.45 -19.10
N ASP A 439 46.12 1.32 -18.80
CA ASP A 439 46.59 0.50 -17.67
C ASP A 439 45.94 0.92 -16.33
N ASP A 440 45.71 2.22 -16.14
CA ASP A 440 45.07 2.77 -14.94
C ASP A 440 43.56 2.48 -14.92
N GLU A 441 42.88 2.59 -16.06
CA GLU A 441 41.45 2.24 -16.19
C GLU A 441 41.22 0.74 -15.96
N ARG A 442 42.15 -0.12 -16.44
CA ARG A 442 42.11 -1.56 -16.20
C ARG A 442 42.25 -1.87 -14.71
N LYS A 443 43.22 -1.26 -14.03
CA LYS A 443 43.41 -1.43 -12.58
C LYS A 443 42.17 -0.97 -11.81
N ALA A 444 41.61 0.20 -12.16
CA ALA A 444 40.39 0.70 -11.54
C ALA A 444 39.21 -0.25 -11.75
N ALA A 445 39.02 -0.79 -12.97
CA ALA A 445 37.95 -1.73 -13.25
C ALA A 445 38.08 -3.04 -12.43
N ILE A 446 39.28 -3.62 -12.34
CA ILE A 446 39.53 -4.83 -11.53
C ILE A 446 39.30 -4.55 -10.04
N GLN A 447 39.71 -3.38 -9.56
CA GLN A 447 39.51 -2.97 -8.17
C GLN A 447 38.02 -2.78 -7.84
N ILE A 448 37.24 -2.14 -8.72
CA ILE A 448 35.77 -2.04 -8.58
C ILE A 448 35.14 -3.43 -8.55
N LEU A 449 35.48 -4.32 -9.49
CA LEU A 449 34.97 -5.69 -9.51
C LEU A 449 35.32 -6.44 -8.22
N SER A 450 36.55 -6.25 -7.73
CA SER A 450 37.02 -6.87 -6.48
C SER A 450 36.20 -6.42 -5.28
N TYR A 451 35.90 -5.12 -5.17
CA TYR A 451 35.05 -4.59 -4.11
C TYR A 451 33.61 -5.10 -4.20
N VAL A 452 32.99 -5.10 -5.38
CA VAL A 452 31.61 -5.60 -5.52
C VAL A 452 31.54 -7.11 -5.21
N VAL A 453 32.57 -7.89 -5.55
CA VAL A 453 32.63 -9.35 -5.27
C VAL A 453 32.86 -9.67 -3.78
N CYS A 454 33.69 -8.88 -3.09
CA CYS A 454 34.18 -9.19 -1.75
C CYS A 454 33.52 -8.38 -0.63
N CYS A 455 32.87 -7.25 -0.93
CA CYS A 455 32.24 -6.46 0.12
C CYS A 455 31.05 -7.20 0.73
N LYS A 456 30.86 -7.03 2.05
CA LYS A 456 29.85 -7.78 2.83
C LYS A 456 28.43 -7.26 2.68
N ARG A 457 28.26 -6.23 1.86
CA ARG A 457 26.97 -5.70 1.41
C ARG A 457 27.13 -5.02 0.05
N THR A 458 26.00 -4.82 -0.63
CA THR A 458 25.93 -3.91 -1.77
C THR A 458 26.41 -2.52 -1.37
N LEU A 459 27.20 -1.91 -2.26
CA LEU A 459 27.78 -0.59 -2.09
C LEU A 459 27.10 0.40 -3.01
N PHE A 460 26.95 1.63 -2.53
CA PHE A 460 26.58 2.74 -3.40
C PHE A 460 27.76 3.15 -4.28
N TRP A 461 27.50 3.72 -5.45
CA TRP A 461 28.54 4.23 -6.33
C TRP A 461 29.45 5.25 -5.63
N ARG A 462 28.90 6.14 -4.79
CA ARG A 462 29.72 7.07 -3.98
C ARG A 462 30.71 6.36 -3.05
N GLU A 463 30.30 5.23 -2.45
CA GLU A 463 31.14 4.46 -1.52
C GLU A 463 32.27 3.78 -2.26
N ILE A 464 31.98 3.23 -3.45
CA ILE A 464 33.02 2.67 -4.35
C ILE A 464 34.01 3.76 -4.73
N GLN A 465 33.54 4.96 -5.08
CA GLN A 465 34.41 6.10 -5.39
C GLN A 465 35.26 6.53 -4.18
N SER A 466 34.71 6.46 -2.96
CA SER A 466 35.47 6.76 -1.73
C SER A 466 36.66 5.85 -1.50
N PHE A 467 36.61 4.56 -1.91
CA PHE A 467 37.79 3.68 -1.81
C PHE A 467 38.97 4.15 -2.67
N PHE A 468 38.72 4.90 -3.75
CA PHE A 468 39.78 5.48 -4.60
C PHE A 468 40.27 6.83 -4.08
N SER A 469 39.38 7.60 -3.47
CA SER A 469 39.64 8.99 -3.09
C SER A 469 40.11 9.17 -1.66
N ILE A 470 39.94 8.19 -0.77
CA ILE A 470 40.35 8.32 0.64
C ILE A 470 41.76 7.75 0.84
N ASP A 471 42.68 8.59 1.31
CA ASP A 471 43.95 8.11 1.88
C ASP A 471 43.64 7.44 3.22
N GLN A 472 43.75 6.12 3.28
CA GLN A 472 43.43 5.32 4.47
C GLN A 472 44.30 5.64 5.69
N LEU A 473 45.50 6.20 5.54
CA LEU A 473 46.38 6.56 6.66
C LEU A 473 46.06 7.95 7.21
N LYS A 474 45.75 8.91 6.33
CA LYS A 474 45.45 10.30 6.71
C LYS A 474 43.96 10.58 6.90
N GLY A 475 43.09 9.73 6.35
CA GLY A 475 41.64 9.94 6.28
C GLY A 475 41.25 11.16 5.45
N GLU A 476 42.16 11.69 4.64
CA GLU A 476 41.93 12.85 3.79
C GLU A 476 41.45 12.42 2.40
N VAL A 477 40.58 13.24 1.80
CA VAL A 477 40.02 12.97 0.47
C VAL A 477 40.85 13.66 -0.60
N ASP A 478 41.42 12.85 -1.48
CA ASP A 478 42.03 13.25 -2.74
C ASP A 478 41.02 13.09 -3.89
N TYR A 479 40.47 14.22 -4.33
CA TYR A 479 39.49 14.26 -5.41
C TYR A 479 40.08 13.99 -6.78
N ASP A 480 41.38 14.21 -6.96
CA ASP A 480 42.04 14.04 -8.26
C ASP A 480 42.20 12.54 -8.58
N ASN A 481 42.27 11.70 -7.55
CA ASN A 481 42.31 10.24 -7.67
C ASN A 481 40.93 9.59 -7.87
N ARG A 482 39.85 10.37 -7.94
CA ARG A 482 38.51 9.83 -8.18
C ARG A 482 38.34 9.34 -9.62
N PRO A 483 37.74 8.16 -9.87
CA PRO A 483 37.43 7.71 -11.22
C PRO A 483 36.49 8.69 -11.94
N ALA A 484 36.96 9.25 -13.06
CA ALA A 484 36.17 10.15 -13.90
C ALA A 484 35.09 9.43 -14.71
N LYS A 485 35.37 8.18 -15.11
CA LYS A 485 34.41 7.26 -15.75
C LYS A 485 33.56 6.56 -14.69
N ASN A 486 32.30 6.31 -15.00
CA ASN A 486 31.42 5.54 -14.11
C ASN A 486 31.71 4.03 -14.17
N TYR A 487 31.14 3.26 -13.24
CA TYR A 487 31.32 1.81 -13.18
C TYR A 487 30.87 1.08 -14.46
N LYS A 488 29.81 1.53 -15.16
CA LYS A 488 29.39 0.94 -16.44
C LYS A 488 30.41 1.17 -17.55
N GLN A 489 31.07 2.32 -17.57
CA GLN A 489 32.12 2.63 -18.54
C GLN A 489 33.42 1.87 -18.26
N LEU A 490 33.75 1.59 -16.99
CA LEU A 490 34.97 0.89 -16.58
C LEU A 490 34.81 -0.63 -16.59
N CYS A 491 33.75 -1.14 -15.96
CA CYS A 491 33.53 -2.58 -15.76
C CYS A 491 32.53 -3.17 -16.77
N GLY A 492 31.83 -2.34 -17.54
CA GLY A 492 30.89 -2.83 -18.54
C GLY A 492 29.66 -3.53 -17.94
N SER A 493 29.13 -4.49 -18.71
CA SER A 493 27.95 -5.28 -18.33
C SER A 493 28.23 -6.33 -17.24
N PHE A 494 29.43 -6.37 -16.65
CA PHE A 494 29.65 -7.15 -15.43
C PHE A 494 28.88 -6.57 -14.24
N LEU A 495 28.57 -5.26 -14.27
CA LEU A 495 27.91 -4.54 -13.18
C LEU A 495 26.60 -3.90 -13.64
N ASP A 496 25.61 -3.86 -12.73
CA ASP A 496 24.32 -3.19 -12.91
C ASP A 496 23.92 -2.36 -11.68
N SER A 497 22.83 -1.59 -11.78
CA SER A 497 22.24 -0.84 -10.66
C SER A 497 20.74 -1.04 -10.51
N HIS A 498 20.24 -0.90 -9.28
CA HIS A 498 18.81 -1.05 -8.95
C HIS A 498 17.98 0.22 -9.23
N THR A 499 18.62 1.35 -9.54
CA THR A 499 17.97 2.63 -9.81
C THR A 499 17.47 2.69 -11.27
N VAL A 500 16.21 3.11 -11.44
CA VAL A 500 15.37 2.99 -12.65
C VAL A 500 15.88 3.81 -13.86
N ASN A 501 17.02 4.51 -13.77
CA ASN A 501 17.54 5.35 -14.84
C ASN A 501 18.81 4.77 -15.48
N LYS A 502 18.65 4.06 -16.61
CA LYS A 502 19.78 3.49 -17.36
C LYS A 502 20.67 4.56 -18.04
N ASP A 503 20.18 5.80 -18.15
CA ASP A 503 20.88 6.89 -18.85
C ASP A 503 21.71 7.79 -17.94
N TYR A 504 21.60 7.63 -16.61
CA TYR A 504 22.34 8.43 -15.64
C TYR A 504 22.80 7.57 -14.45
N THR A 505 24.12 7.51 -14.25
CA THR A 505 24.69 6.88 -13.04
C THR A 505 24.86 7.93 -11.94
N GLY A 506 24.08 7.79 -10.87
CA GLY A 506 24.06 8.68 -9.72
C GLY A 506 24.91 8.18 -8.55
N PRO A 507 25.27 9.06 -7.60
CA PRO A 507 26.04 8.70 -6.41
C PRO A 507 25.28 7.76 -5.44
N GLU A 508 23.95 7.70 -5.55
CA GLU A 508 23.07 6.82 -4.76
C GLU A 508 22.71 5.51 -5.49
N ASP A 509 23.36 5.20 -6.61
CA ASP A 509 23.14 3.92 -7.29
C ASP A 509 23.77 2.77 -6.50
N GLU A 510 22.97 1.77 -6.11
CA GLU A 510 23.48 0.52 -5.54
C GLU A 510 24.07 -0.35 -6.67
N VAL A 511 25.39 -0.47 -6.67
CA VAL A 511 26.14 -1.22 -7.68
C VAL A 511 26.25 -2.68 -7.27
N HIS A 512 25.85 -3.58 -8.17
CA HIS A 512 25.89 -5.02 -7.96
C HIS A 512 26.38 -5.74 -9.22
N LEU A 513 26.79 -7.00 -9.06
CA LEU A 513 27.11 -7.85 -10.20
C LEU A 513 25.85 -8.11 -11.02
N VAL A 514 26.01 -8.17 -12.34
CA VAL A 514 24.90 -8.47 -13.25
C VAL A 514 24.25 -9.82 -12.96
N HIS A 515 25.04 -10.76 -12.42
CA HIS A 515 24.60 -12.08 -11.98
C HIS A 515 25.68 -12.81 -11.15
N GLU A 516 25.31 -13.78 -10.32
CA GLU A 516 26.26 -14.57 -9.51
C GLU A 516 27.19 -15.44 -10.36
N THR A 517 26.74 -15.93 -11.52
CA THR A 517 27.63 -16.65 -12.46
C THR A 517 28.80 -15.78 -12.95
N ALA A 518 28.65 -14.45 -12.95
CA ALA A 518 29.77 -13.54 -13.20
C ALA A 518 30.76 -13.52 -12.02
N ARG A 519 30.28 -13.63 -10.77
CA ARG A 519 31.12 -13.75 -9.58
C ARG A 519 32.00 -15.00 -9.65
N GLU A 520 31.38 -16.15 -9.92
CA GLU A 520 32.09 -17.42 -10.07
C GLU A 520 33.13 -17.36 -11.18
N PHE A 521 32.77 -16.78 -12.33
CA PHE A 521 33.69 -16.55 -13.44
C PHE A 521 34.91 -15.72 -12.99
N LEU A 522 34.68 -14.56 -12.35
CA LEU A 522 35.74 -13.65 -11.90
C LEU A 522 36.69 -14.29 -10.89
N ILE A 523 36.17 -15.10 -9.97
CA ILE A 523 36.96 -15.81 -8.96
C ILE A 523 37.74 -16.96 -9.59
N ARG A 524 37.07 -17.81 -10.40
CA ARG A 524 37.68 -18.98 -11.03
C ARG A 524 38.78 -18.61 -12.03
N ARG A 525 38.61 -17.50 -12.74
CA ARG A 525 39.61 -16.95 -13.68
C ARG A 525 40.71 -16.15 -12.97
N GLU A 526 40.68 -16.09 -11.64
CA GLU A 526 41.61 -15.34 -10.79
C GLU A 526 41.69 -13.84 -11.10
N ILE A 527 40.68 -13.28 -11.78
CA ILE A 527 40.54 -11.84 -11.99
C ILE A 527 40.33 -11.15 -10.64
N VAL A 528 39.56 -11.79 -9.75
CA VAL A 528 39.38 -11.38 -8.36
C VAL A 528 39.93 -12.47 -7.44
N ASN A 529 41.02 -12.16 -6.77
CA ASN A 529 41.56 -13.00 -5.69
C ASN A 529 40.90 -12.60 -4.36
N THR A 530 39.91 -13.36 -3.92
CA THR A 530 39.10 -13.05 -2.74
C THR A 530 39.93 -12.97 -1.47
N THR A 531 40.89 -13.88 -1.28
CA THR A 531 41.79 -13.87 -0.11
C THR A 531 42.58 -12.57 -0.04
N ARG A 532 43.24 -12.19 -1.14
CA ARG A 532 44.02 -10.95 -1.21
C ARG A 532 43.15 -9.72 -0.95
N VAL A 533 41.99 -9.66 -1.58
CA VAL A 533 41.08 -8.51 -1.48
C VAL A 533 40.49 -8.39 -0.07
N HIS A 534 40.14 -9.49 0.59
CA HIS A 534 39.70 -9.48 1.98
C HIS A 534 40.80 -9.00 2.94
N SER A 535 42.06 -9.41 2.73
CA SER A 535 43.20 -8.88 3.48
C SER A 535 43.35 -7.37 3.26
N GLU A 536 43.30 -6.91 2.01
CA GLU A 536 43.38 -5.48 1.66
C GLU A 536 42.24 -4.66 2.27
N LEU A 537 41.00 -5.16 2.23
CA LEU A 537 39.84 -4.50 2.85
C LEU A 537 39.94 -4.46 4.38
N SER A 538 40.46 -5.52 5.01
CA SER A 538 40.70 -5.55 6.45
C SER A 538 41.74 -4.50 6.86
N VAL A 539 42.85 -4.42 6.12
CA VAL A 539 43.90 -3.39 6.32
C VAL A 539 43.31 -2.00 6.11
N PHE A 540 42.61 -1.78 4.99
CA PHE A 540 41.98 -0.49 4.66
C PHE A 540 41.07 -0.04 5.79
N CYS A 541 40.11 -0.87 6.23
CA CYS A 541 39.15 -0.50 7.26
C CYS A 541 39.84 -0.18 8.59
N SER A 542 40.84 -0.98 8.97
CA SER A 542 41.59 -0.79 10.22
C SER A 542 42.41 0.50 10.20
N GLN A 543 43.15 0.76 9.12
CA GLN A 543 43.94 1.99 8.97
C GLN A 543 43.04 3.22 8.89
N TYR A 544 41.96 3.14 8.10
CA TYR A 544 41.00 4.22 7.96
C TYR A 544 40.38 4.61 9.31
N LEU A 545 39.97 3.63 10.13
CA LEU A 545 39.42 3.92 11.47
C LEU A 545 40.48 4.36 12.49
N LEU A 546 41.77 4.19 12.21
CA LEU A 546 42.89 4.71 13.00
C LEU A 546 43.39 6.08 12.52
N SER A 547 42.90 6.55 11.38
CA SER A 547 43.35 7.81 10.77
C SER A 547 42.87 9.05 11.56
N PRO A 548 43.50 10.23 11.36
CA PRO A 548 43.17 11.46 12.10
C PRO A 548 41.69 11.84 12.25
N PRO A 549 40.79 11.67 11.25
CA PRO A 549 39.35 11.95 11.41
C PRO A 549 38.64 11.14 12.52
N PHE A 550 39.24 10.02 12.93
CA PHE A 550 38.70 9.10 13.94
C PHE A 550 39.53 9.09 15.23
N ALA A 551 40.48 10.02 15.37
CA ALA A 551 41.32 10.13 16.55
C ALA A 551 40.44 10.36 17.81
N PRO A 552 40.76 9.70 18.94
CA PRO A 552 40.01 9.90 20.18
C PRO A 552 40.07 11.36 20.64
N GLY A 553 38.92 11.92 21.02
CA GLY A 553 38.84 13.31 21.50
C GLY A 553 39.04 14.39 20.44
N ILE A 554 38.89 14.06 19.15
CA ILE A 554 38.91 15.05 18.07
C ILE A 554 37.85 16.13 18.28
N ALA A 555 38.24 17.40 18.10
CA ALA A 555 37.37 18.55 18.30
C ALA A 555 36.25 18.64 17.23
N GLU A 556 35.07 19.14 17.62
CA GLU A 556 33.89 19.18 16.74
C GLU A 556 34.12 19.97 15.44
N ASP A 557 34.89 21.06 15.49
CA ASP A 557 35.22 21.89 14.33
C ASP A 557 36.05 21.13 13.30
N LYS A 558 36.96 20.27 13.77
CA LYS A 558 37.74 19.38 12.90
C LYS A 558 36.88 18.28 12.29
N ILE A 559 35.97 17.68 13.05
CA ILE A 559 35.00 16.70 12.52
C ILE A 559 34.16 17.34 11.41
N ILE A 560 33.63 18.54 11.64
CA ILE A 560 32.87 19.29 10.61
C ILE A 560 33.72 19.54 9.37
N SER A 561 34.98 19.93 9.54
CA SER A 561 35.92 20.15 8.44
C SER A 561 36.20 18.87 7.63
N TYR A 562 36.40 17.73 8.29
CA TYR A 562 36.56 16.43 7.64
C TYR A 562 35.28 15.99 6.93
N ALA A 563 34.10 16.19 7.54
CA ALA A 563 32.81 15.85 6.95
C ALA A 563 32.51 16.65 5.69
N ARG A 564 32.80 17.96 5.69
CA ARG A 564 32.66 18.82 4.50
C ARG A 564 33.58 18.41 3.35
N ARG A 565 34.67 17.72 3.66
CA ARG A 565 35.61 17.14 2.68
C ARG A 565 35.26 15.72 2.26
N GLY A 566 34.23 15.09 2.84
CA GLY A 566 33.79 13.72 2.50
C GLY A 566 34.57 12.60 3.21
N SER A 567 35.36 12.92 4.23
CA SER A 567 36.24 11.96 4.91
C SER A 567 35.52 10.83 5.65
N TYR A 568 34.20 10.92 5.89
CA TYR A 568 33.44 9.92 6.65
C TYR A 568 32.56 9.02 5.76
N ALA A 569 32.73 9.07 4.44
CA ALA A 569 31.89 8.34 3.49
C ALA A 569 31.88 6.81 3.69
N LEU A 570 32.97 6.22 4.18
CA LEU A 570 33.11 4.77 4.41
C LEU A 570 33.02 4.37 5.89
N GLN A 571 32.73 5.31 6.81
CA GLN A 571 32.68 5.04 8.25
C GLN A 571 31.78 3.84 8.57
N ASP A 572 30.55 3.86 8.05
CA ASP A 572 29.55 2.83 8.35
C ASP A 572 29.98 1.44 7.85
N TYR A 573 30.58 1.38 6.66
CA TYR A 573 31.08 0.12 6.10
C TYR A 573 32.25 -0.42 6.92
N ALA A 574 33.25 0.43 7.18
CA ALA A 574 34.45 0.03 7.90
C ALA A 574 34.13 -0.44 9.33
N VAL A 575 33.29 0.30 10.05
CA VAL A 575 32.87 -0.06 11.42
C VAL A 575 32.16 -1.40 11.47
N GLN A 576 31.32 -1.70 10.48
CA GLN A 576 30.49 -2.89 10.47
C GLN A 576 31.26 -4.16 10.06
N TYR A 577 32.19 -4.06 9.09
CA TYR A 577 32.70 -5.23 8.37
C TYR A 577 34.22 -5.46 8.44
N TRP A 578 35.00 -4.63 9.14
CA TRP A 578 36.45 -4.82 9.25
C TRP A 578 36.83 -6.22 9.77
N LEU A 579 36.12 -6.71 10.79
CA LEU A 579 36.38 -8.02 11.40
C LEU A 579 35.95 -9.18 10.49
N ASP A 580 34.87 -9.00 9.74
CA ASP A 580 34.39 -10.03 8.82
C ASP A 580 35.39 -10.22 7.69
N HIS A 581 36.01 -9.15 7.19
CA HIS A 581 37.10 -9.23 6.22
C HIS A 581 38.36 -9.89 6.81
N LEU A 582 38.70 -9.58 8.05
CA LEU A 582 39.77 -10.27 8.75
C LEU A 582 39.49 -11.77 8.77
N ARG A 583 38.33 -12.21 9.27
CA ARG A 583 37.97 -13.64 9.37
C ARG A 583 38.03 -14.37 8.02
N GLU A 584 37.56 -13.76 6.93
CA GLU A 584 37.66 -14.36 5.59
C GLU A 584 39.09 -14.50 5.10
N SER A 585 39.94 -13.49 5.38
CA SER A 585 41.36 -13.53 5.01
C SER A 585 42.12 -14.65 5.74
N VAL A 586 41.66 -14.99 6.94
CA VAL A 586 42.21 -16.04 7.82
C VAL A 586 41.76 -17.42 7.37
N ASN A 587 40.44 -17.60 7.21
CA ASN A 587 39.84 -18.89 6.88
C ASN A 587 40.28 -19.43 5.51
N ALA A 588 40.56 -18.56 4.55
CA ALA A 588 40.99 -18.94 3.21
C ALA A 588 42.47 -19.40 3.13
N SER A 589 43.30 -19.12 4.15
CA SER A 589 44.76 -19.28 4.11
C SER A 589 45.28 -20.61 4.70
N GLY A 590 44.43 -21.63 4.85
CA GLY A 590 44.58 -22.85 5.67
C GLY A 590 45.92 -23.61 5.75
N THR A 591 46.96 -23.23 4.99
CA THR A 591 48.34 -23.71 5.20
C THR A 591 49.47 -22.75 4.77
N LEU A 592 49.21 -21.59 4.14
CA LEU A 592 50.23 -20.63 3.69
C LEU A 592 49.76 -19.19 3.97
N GLN A 593 50.42 -18.54 4.94
CA GLN A 593 50.16 -17.15 5.30
C GLN A 593 50.78 -16.22 4.25
N SER A 594 49.95 -15.53 3.48
CA SER A 594 50.42 -14.47 2.58
C SER A 594 50.85 -13.23 3.38
N ALA A 595 51.79 -12.44 2.87
CA ALA A 595 52.22 -11.19 3.51
C ALA A 595 51.04 -10.25 3.83
N GLY A 596 50.04 -10.17 2.95
CA GLY A 596 48.85 -9.35 3.16
C GLY A 596 47.98 -9.80 4.34
N CYS A 597 47.93 -11.10 4.66
CA CYS A 597 47.21 -11.58 5.84
C CYS A 597 47.93 -11.16 7.13
N GLN A 598 49.27 -11.15 7.14
CA GLN A 598 50.05 -10.69 8.29
C GLN A 598 49.84 -9.20 8.56
N ASP A 599 49.82 -8.38 7.49
CA ASP A 599 49.50 -6.95 7.59
C ASP A 599 48.08 -6.74 8.14
N ALA A 600 47.09 -7.49 7.66
CA ALA A 600 45.70 -7.39 8.14
C ALA A 600 45.57 -7.64 9.64
N ILE A 601 46.30 -8.63 10.17
CA ILE A 601 46.31 -8.96 11.60
C ILE A 601 47.01 -7.87 12.40
N GLN A 602 48.16 -7.39 11.92
CA GLN A 602 48.90 -6.32 12.59
C GLN A 602 48.05 -5.06 12.74
N TRP A 603 47.37 -4.64 11.67
CA TRP A 603 46.50 -3.46 11.71
C TRP A 603 45.23 -3.68 12.51
N ALA A 604 44.63 -4.87 12.46
CA ALA A 604 43.52 -5.22 13.33
C ALA A 604 43.94 -5.17 14.81
N TYR A 605 45.15 -5.65 15.15
CA TYR A 605 45.69 -5.58 16.51
C TYR A 605 45.86 -4.13 16.99
N LEU A 606 46.44 -3.26 16.16
CA LEU A 606 46.56 -1.83 16.47
C LEU A 606 45.19 -1.14 16.60
N PHE A 607 44.23 -1.52 15.77
CA PHE A 607 42.85 -1.05 15.85
C PHE A 607 42.23 -1.45 17.19
N LEU A 608 42.38 -2.71 17.59
CA LEU A 608 41.91 -3.23 18.88
C LEU A 608 42.54 -2.50 20.06
N GLN A 609 43.85 -2.23 20.03
CA GLN A 609 44.51 -1.44 21.08
C GLN A 609 43.94 -0.01 21.22
N SER A 610 43.53 0.60 20.10
CA SER A 610 42.98 1.98 20.12
C SER A 610 41.50 2.03 20.53
N TYR A 611 40.70 1.04 20.14
CA TYR A 611 39.24 1.02 20.35
C TYR A 611 38.80 0.12 21.52
N GLY A 612 39.69 -0.69 22.07
CA GLY A 612 39.42 -1.60 23.17
C GLY A 612 39.52 -0.97 24.56
N ASP A 613 38.84 -1.56 25.53
CA ASP A 613 38.98 -1.23 26.95
C ASP A 613 40.37 -1.69 27.46
N HIS A 614 41.26 -0.73 27.76
CA HIS A 614 42.63 -0.98 28.21
C HIS A 614 42.73 -1.96 29.41
N ALA A 615 41.76 -1.97 30.33
CA ALA A 615 41.78 -2.84 31.51
C ALA A 615 41.40 -4.29 31.19
N LYS A 616 40.63 -4.51 30.11
CA LYS A 616 40.23 -5.84 29.62
C LYS A 616 41.15 -6.36 28.51
N MET A 617 41.88 -5.45 27.86
CA MET A 617 42.86 -5.74 26.79
C MET A 617 44.28 -5.96 27.33
N SER A 618 44.60 -5.61 28.58
CA SER A 618 45.94 -5.77 29.17
C SER A 618 46.45 -7.22 29.25
N THR A 619 45.58 -8.22 29.08
CA THR A 619 45.95 -9.65 28.95
C THR A 619 46.50 -10.02 27.57
N LEU A 620 46.66 -9.05 26.66
CA LEU A 620 47.29 -9.22 25.34
C LEU A 620 48.81 -9.01 25.36
N ASP A 621 49.36 -8.37 26.39
CA ASP A 621 50.77 -7.96 26.47
C ASP A 621 51.73 -9.06 27.01
N ASP A 622 51.21 -10.22 27.44
CA ASP A 622 51.99 -11.23 28.19
C ASP A 622 52.86 -12.17 27.33
N ALA A 623 52.89 -12.00 26.02
CA ALA A 623 53.82 -12.74 25.15
C ALA A 623 54.53 -11.75 24.23
N GLY A 624 55.82 -11.48 24.45
CA GLY A 624 56.61 -10.47 23.73
C GLY A 624 56.80 -10.73 22.23
N GLY A 625 55.72 -10.63 21.45
CA GLY A 625 55.61 -10.79 20.00
C GLY A 625 54.16 -10.54 19.52
N PHE A 626 53.96 -10.27 18.23
CA PHE A 626 52.62 -10.07 17.66
C PHE A 626 51.76 -11.35 17.80
N PRO A 627 50.48 -11.26 18.20
CA PRO A 627 49.60 -12.42 18.37
C PRO A 627 49.33 -13.13 17.03
N SER A 628 49.09 -14.45 17.10
CA SER A 628 48.71 -15.22 15.92
C SER A 628 47.31 -14.85 15.43
N VAL A 629 47.06 -15.19 14.18
CA VAL A 629 45.80 -14.96 13.47
C VAL A 629 44.58 -15.42 14.28
N ASP A 630 44.62 -16.67 14.76
CA ASP A 630 43.54 -17.30 15.52
C ASP A 630 43.42 -16.70 16.92
N GLN A 631 44.53 -16.26 17.53
CA GLN A 631 44.52 -15.60 18.83
C GLN A 631 43.79 -14.25 18.80
N VAL A 632 43.87 -13.52 17.69
CA VAL A 632 43.13 -12.26 17.50
C VAL A 632 41.66 -12.54 17.17
N ALA A 633 41.38 -13.54 16.33
CA ALA A 633 40.02 -13.87 15.89
C ALA A 633 39.15 -14.55 16.98
N ASP A 634 39.71 -15.49 17.74
CA ASP A 634 38.99 -16.31 18.73
C ASP A 634 38.61 -15.54 20.01
N ARG A 635 39.29 -14.41 20.28
CA ARG A 635 39.05 -13.60 21.48
C ARG A 635 37.98 -12.52 21.29
N ILE A 636 37.45 -12.36 20.07
CA ILE A 636 36.38 -11.39 19.77
C ILE A 636 35.05 -12.13 19.72
N PRO A 637 34.07 -11.81 20.59
CA PRO A 637 32.78 -12.48 20.63
C PRO A 637 32.10 -12.55 19.26
N GLU A 638 31.49 -13.69 18.93
CA GLU A 638 30.78 -13.86 17.67
C GLU A 638 29.57 -12.92 17.57
N HIS A 639 28.82 -12.74 18.67
CA HIS A 639 27.64 -11.89 18.72
C HIS A 639 28.01 -10.41 18.88
N GLY A 640 27.46 -9.57 17.99
CA GLY A 640 27.75 -8.13 17.95
C GLY A 640 27.46 -7.39 19.26
N CYS A 641 26.39 -7.75 19.98
CA CYS A 641 26.03 -7.13 21.25
C CYS A 641 27.04 -7.39 22.37
N GLU A 642 27.76 -8.52 22.34
CA GLU A 642 28.78 -8.87 23.34
C GLU A 642 30.10 -8.13 23.09
N ARG A 643 30.38 -7.75 21.83
CA ARG A 643 31.59 -7.02 21.43
C ARG A 643 31.67 -5.64 22.10
N ASN A 644 30.53 -4.98 22.35
CA ASN A 644 30.49 -3.68 23.03
C ASN A 644 31.04 -3.66 24.44
N ASN A 645 31.00 -4.79 25.14
CA ASN A 645 31.58 -4.87 26.48
C ASN A 645 33.11 -4.78 26.44
N TYR A 646 33.71 -4.83 25.25
CA TYR A 646 35.15 -4.81 25.00
C TYR A 646 35.61 -3.61 24.14
N PHE A 647 34.70 -2.94 23.40
CA PHE A 647 35.05 -1.88 22.45
C PHE A 647 34.20 -0.61 22.60
N ASN A 648 34.82 0.56 22.45
CA ASN A 648 34.15 1.88 22.41
C ASN A 648 33.75 2.32 20.98
N ILE A 649 33.73 1.38 20.03
CA ILE A 649 33.48 1.65 18.61
C ILE A 649 32.13 2.33 18.37
N GLU A 650 31.10 1.97 19.15
CA GLU A 650 29.78 2.59 19.06
C GLU A 650 29.79 4.04 19.51
N GLU A 651 30.39 4.30 20.67
CA GLU A 651 30.45 5.61 21.28
C GLU A 651 31.19 6.60 20.37
N ARG A 652 32.34 6.18 19.82
CA ARG A 652 33.12 7.00 18.88
C ARG A 652 32.36 7.24 17.57
N THR A 653 31.70 6.21 17.03
CA THR A 653 30.92 6.35 15.80
C THR A 653 29.73 7.28 16.00
N GLU A 654 29.02 7.14 17.12
CA GLU A 654 27.88 7.97 17.48
C GLU A 654 28.30 9.43 17.71
N ALA A 655 29.39 9.68 18.42
CA ALA A 655 29.92 11.04 18.64
C ALA A 655 30.22 11.75 17.31
N ILE A 656 30.87 11.06 16.36
CA ILE A 656 31.15 11.60 15.03
C ILE A 656 29.85 11.87 14.27
N ARG A 657 28.91 10.91 14.25
CA ARG A 657 27.61 11.05 13.55
C ARG A 657 26.78 12.20 14.10
N GLN A 658 26.77 12.41 15.42
CA GLN A 658 26.06 13.53 16.05
C GLN A 658 26.62 14.87 15.57
N VAL A 659 27.94 14.99 15.44
CA VAL A 659 28.57 16.22 14.93
C VAL A 659 28.30 16.42 13.44
N ILE A 660 28.36 15.35 12.62
CA ILE A 660 28.00 15.41 11.19
C ILE A 660 26.53 15.81 11.02
N GLY A 661 25.63 15.28 11.84
CA GLY A 661 24.20 15.60 11.82
C GLY A 661 23.90 17.10 12.01
N LYS A 662 24.78 17.85 12.70
CA LYS A 662 24.69 19.32 12.84
C LYS A 662 24.85 20.08 11.53
N LEU A 663 25.37 19.43 10.47
CA LEU A 663 25.48 20.01 9.13
C LEU A 663 24.16 19.99 8.35
N ASN A 664 23.15 19.26 8.83
CA ASN A 664 21.86 19.19 8.15
C ASN A 664 21.14 20.56 8.17
N GLY A 665 20.71 21.04 6.99
CA GLY A 665 20.10 22.36 6.81
C GLY A 665 21.06 23.56 6.75
N GLN A 666 22.38 23.34 6.73
CA GLN A 666 23.35 24.41 6.47
C GLN A 666 23.47 24.73 4.97
N ILE A 667 23.81 25.98 4.65
CA ILE A 667 24.09 26.41 3.28
C ILE A 667 25.55 26.06 2.96
N PHE A 668 25.76 25.21 1.97
CA PHE A 668 27.09 24.82 1.48
C PHE A 668 27.49 25.66 0.26
N THR A 669 28.79 25.88 0.10
CA THR A 669 29.30 26.38 -1.18
C THR A 669 29.00 25.37 -2.30
N SER A 670 28.99 25.83 -3.56
CA SER A 670 28.76 24.92 -4.71
C SER A 670 29.78 23.78 -4.78
N GLY A 671 31.01 23.98 -4.26
CA GLY A 671 32.03 22.93 -4.18
C GLY A 671 31.74 21.92 -3.07
N GLU A 672 31.44 22.39 -1.86
CA GLU A 672 31.08 21.53 -0.72
C GLU A 672 29.79 20.73 -1.00
N ALA A 673 28.78 21.35 -1.61
CA ALA A 673 27.52 20.67 -1.97
C ALA A 673 27.77 19.51 -2.95
N LYS A 674 28.66 19.72 -3.93
CA LYS A 674 29.04 18.69 -4.91
C LYS A 674 29.77 17.53 -4.22
N ILE A 675 30.73 17.84 -3.35
CA ILE A 675 31.46 16.86 -2.53
C ILE A 675 30.52 16.00 -1.69
N LEU A 676 29.62 16.67 -0.95
CA LEU A 676 28.67 16.00 -0.05
C LEU A 676 27.74 15.08 -0.84
N SER A 677 27.24 15.53 -1.99
CA SER A 677 26.40 14.72 -2.86
C SER A 677 27.13 13.53 -3.49
N GLN A 678 28.45 13.64 -3.74
CA GLN A 678 29.21 12.68 -4.54
C GLN A 678 30.00 11.65 -3.74
N LEU A 679 30.30 11.90 -2.46
CA LEU A 679 31.04 10.97 -1.59
C LEU A 679 30.32 10.74 -0.26
N GLN A 680 29.99 11.81 0.49
CA GLN A 680 29.45 11.68 1.85
C GLN A 680 28.02 11.10 1.88
N GLY A 681 27.22 11.37 0.84
CA GLY A 681 25.81 10.96 0.78
C GLY A 681 24.88 11.81 1.63
N PRO A 682 23.59 11.46 1.73
CA PRO A 682 22.62 12.19 2.55
C PRO A 682 23.04 12.20 4.02
N MET A 683 23.09 13.39 4.63
CA MET A 683 23.49 13.61 6.02
C MET A 683 22.38 13.24 7.02
N ASN A 684 21.73 12.09 6.80
CA ASN A 684 20.51 11.70 7.48
C ASN A 684 20.72 11.38 8.97
N VAL A 685 19.68 11.72 9.75
CA VAL A 685 19.77 12.14 11.16
C VAL A 685 19.37 11.02 12.14
N HIS A 686 18.94 9.84 11.65
CA HIS A 686 18.33 8.81 12.48
C HIS A 686 18.83 7.37 12.19
N LYS A 687 20.14 7.17 12.04
CA LYS A 687 20.76 5.82 11.94
C LYS A 687 20.92 5.18 13.32
N CYS A 688 20.70 3.88 13.44
CA CYS A 688 20.99 3.17 14.69
C CYS A 688 22.49 3.25 15.02
N SER A 689 22.83 3.45 16.30
CA SER A 689 24.22 3.52 16.77
C SER A 689 24.90 2.16 16.88
N LYS A 690 24.11 1.06 16.80
CA LYS A 690 24.57 -0.32 17.01
C LYS A 690 25.11 -0.96 15.71
N PRO A 691 26.41 -1.25 15.57
CA PRO A 691 27.03 -1.75 14.32
C PRO A 691 26.45 -3.05 13.77
N TRP A 692 25.91 -3.92 14.61
CA TRP A 692 25.26 -5.17 14.18
C TRP A 692 23.79 -4.99 13.76
N CYS A 693 23.24 -3.78 13.90
CA CYS A 693 21.87 -3.50 13.54
C CYS A 693 21.71 -3.32 12.02
N ILE A 694 20.63 -3.85 11.45
CA ILE A 694 20.27 -3.62 10.04
C ILE A 694 20.02 -2.13 9.72
N PHE A 695 19.55 -1.35 10.71
CA PHE A 695 19.35 0.10 10.63
C PHE A 695 20.64 0.89 10.94
N PHE A 696 21.80 0.25 11.02
CA PHE A 696 23.08 0.94 11.17
C PHE A 696 23.47 1.70 9.91
N LYS A 697 23.19 1.13 8.72
CA LYS A 697 23.35 1.79 7.41
C LYS A 697 22.08 2.50 6.93
N GLY A 698 20.92 1.99 7.36
CA GLY A 698 19.60 2.48 6.96
C GLY A 698 19.11 3.64 7.83
N ASN A 699 18.20 4.46 7.29
CA ASN A 699 17.61 5.55 8.04
C ASN A 699 16.30 5.09 8.68
N LEU A 700 16.14 5.33 9.97
CA LEU A 700 14.82 5.27 10.60
C LEU A 700 14.06 6.54 10.25
N GLN A 701 12.73 6.45 10.23
CA GLN A 701 11.89 7.54 9.72
C GLN A 701 11.92 8.78 10.61
N THR A 702 12.06 8.62 11.92
CA THR A 702 12.09 9.72 12.90
C THR A 702 13.12 9.49 14.01
N ALA A 703 13.44 10.55 14.76
CA ALA A 703 14.32 10.48 15.94
C ALA A 703 13.74 9.58 17.02
N GLU A 704 12.42 9.66 17.23
CA GLU A 704 11.69 8.89 18.24
C GLU A 704 11.68 7.41 17.86
N ALA A 705 11.47 7.08 16.58
CA ALA A 705 11.57 5.71 16.09
C ALA A 705 12.99 5.15 16.25
N ARG A 706 14.01 6.01 16.13
CA ARG A 706 15.40 5.64 16.44
C ARG A 706 15.63 5.41 17.92
N GLU A 707 15.17 6.29 18.79
CA GLU A 707 15.35 6.15 20.23
C GLU A 707 14.60 4.94 20.78
N GLU A 708 13.37 4.71 20.34
CA GLU A 708 12.61 3.50 20.68
C GLU A 708 13.29 2.23 20.13
N HIS A 709 13.85 2.31 18.93
CA HIS A 709 14.62 1.21 18.37
C HIS A 709 15.91 0.93 19.16
N ILE A 710 16.64 1.97 19.58
CA ILE A 710 17.87 1.87 20.38
C ILE A 710 17.56 1.36 21.79
N SER A 711 16.48 1.81 22.43
CA SER A 711 16.11 1.38 23.78
C SER A 711 15.78 -0.12 23.85
N ARG A 712 15.32 -0.71 22.74
CA ARG A 712 15.13 -2.16 22.62
C ARG A 712 16.45 -2.95 22.57
N HIS A 713 17.53 -2.35 22.06
CA HIS A 713 18.88 -2.96 22.13
C HIS A 713 19.47 -2.91 23.53
N GLU A 714 19.10 -1.91 24.34
CA GLU A 714 19.59 -1.74 25.72
C GLU A 714 18.90 -2.67 26.71
N ARG A 715 17.79 -3.31 26.33
CA ARG A 715 17.04 -4.25 27.17
C ARG A 715 16.65 -5.54 26.45
N PRO A 716 17.62 -6.27 25.86
CA PRO A 716 17.32 -7.37 24.95
C PRO A 716 16.82 -8.63 25.66
N PHE A 717 16.88 -8.68 27.00
CA PHE A 717 16.52 -9.84 27.80
C PHE A 717 15.16 -9.64 28.47
N CYS A 718 14.07 -10.14 27.88
CA CYS A 718 12.72 -9.96 28.41
C CYS A 718 12.24 -11.12 29.30
N CYS A 719 11.34 -10.82 30.23
CA CYS A 719 10.66 -11.88 30.98
C CYS A 719 9.79 -12.71 30.04
N LEU A 720 9.85 -14.03 30.13
CA LEU A 720 9.10 -14.98 29.28
C LEU A 720 7.60 -15.08 29.63
N LEU A 721 7.15 -14.48 30.73
CA LEU A 721 5.76 -14.52 31.18
C LEU A 721 5.04 -13.24 30.74
N GLU A 722 4.14 -13.34 29.76
CA GLU A 722 3.42 -12.17 29.18
C GLU A 722 2.59 -11.36 30.18
N SER A 723 2.09 -12.02 31.23
CA SER A 723 1.38 -11.35 32.33
C SER A 723 2.31 -10.52 33.22
N CYS A 724 3.63 -10.65 33.05
CA CYS A 724 4.62 -9.87 33.76
C CYS A 724 4.86 -8.53 33.06
N PRO A 725 4.78 -7.39 33.77
CA PRO A 725 5.09 -6.08 33.18
C PRO A 725 6.47 -6.00 32.51
N MET A 726 7.41 -6.85 32.95
CA MET A 726 8.79 -6.91 32.46
C MET A 726 8.95 -7.72 31.17
N PHE A 727 7.86 -8.28 30.64
CA PHE A 727 7.77 -8.88 29.30
C PHE A 727 7.98 -7.83 28.21
N ALA A 728 7.33 -6.67 28.32
CA ALA A 728 7.43 -5.58 27.35
C ALA A 728 8.60 -4.62 27.61
N ILE A 729 9.07 -4.55 28.87
CA ILE A 729 10.07 -3.57 29.31
C ILE A 729 11.51 -4.10 29.15
N GLY A 730 11.73 -5.41 29.30
CA GLY A 730 13.05 -6.04 29.17
C GLY A 730 14.08 -5.70 30.26
N TYR A 731 15.23 -6.36 30.19
CA TYR A 731 16.40 -6.16 31.06
C TYR A 731 17.67 -5.96 30.24
N SER A 732 18.57 -5.13 30.78
CA SER A 732 19.90 -4.85 30.22
C SER A 732 20.85 -6.02 30.23
N SER A 733 20.62 -7.03 31.08
CA SER A 733 21.43 -8.24 31.13
C SER A 733 20.63 -9.49 31.42
N SER A 734 21.11 -10.63 30.90
CA SER A 734 20.56 -11.95 31.19
C SER A 734 20.57 -12.25 32.70
N ALA A 735 21.57 -11.75 33.44
CA ALA A 735 21.65 -11.91 34.90
C ALA A 735 20.55 -11.15 35.66
N GLU A 736 20.13 -9.97 35.19
CA GLU A 736 19.01 -9.21 35.76
C GLU A 736 17.66 -9.83 35.41
N LEU A 737 17.51 -10.32 34.18
CA LEU A 737 16.37 -11.14 33.80
C LEU A 737 16.29 -12.41 34.67
N GLN A 738 17.41 -13.07 34.93
CA GLN A 738 17.48 -14.22 35.83
C GLN A 738 17.15 -13.82 37.28
N LYS A 739 17.60 -12.66 37.75
CA LYS A 739 17.19 -12.09 39.06
C LYS A 739 15.70 -11.81 39.11
N HIS A 740 15.12 -11.28 38.04
CA HIS A 740 13.69 -11.06 37.94
C HIS A 740 12.89 -12.36 37.90
N ASN A 741 13.27 -13.30 37.03
CA ASN A 741 12.61 -14.59 36.90
C ASN A 741 12.69 -15.40 38.19
N SER A 742 13.85 -15.38 38.86
CA SER A 742 13.99 -15.98 40.19
C SER A 742 13.17 -15.26 41.26
N LYS A 743 13.04 -13.93 41.19
CA LYS A 743 12.32 -13.11 42.18
C LYS A 743 10.80 -13.13 42.04
N TYR A 744 10.27 -13.24 40.83
CA TYR A 744 8.82 -13.09 40.57
C TYR A 744 8.16 -14.35 40.00
N HIS A 745 8.93 -15.31 39.48
CA HIS A 745 8.39 -16.41 38.65
C HIS A 745 8.79 -17.81 39.12
N THR A 746 9.14 -18.00 40.38
CA THR A 746 9.37 -19.33 40.95
C THR A 746 8.42 -19.56 42.13
N GLN A 747 7.68 -20.67 42.24
CA GLN A 747 8.18 -22.05 42.15
C GLN A 747 7.12 -23.13 41.86
N SER A 748 7.41 -24.00 40.89
CA SER A 748 7.96 -25.33 41.22
C SER A 748 9.47 -25.26 40.98
N SER A 749 10.33 -25.02 41.96
CA SER A 749 10.59 -25.88 43.10
C SER A 749 11.26 -25.11 44.25
N ASN A 750 10.93 -25.54 45.48
CA ASN A 750 11.67 -25.39 46.75
C ASN A 750 11.63 -24.10 47.58
N ARG A 751 10.60 -24.04 48.44
CA ARG A 751 10.61 -23.78 49.90
C ARG A 751 11.48 -22.63 50.44
N ASN A 752 10.78 -21.75 51.18
CA ASN A 752 11.18 -21.08 52.44
C ASN A 752 12.24 -19.97 52.29
N ARG A 753 12.17 -18.76 52.86
CA ARG A 753 11.47 -18.18 54.01
C ARG A 753 11.66 -16.65 53.89
N PHE A 754 10.67 -15.84 54.28
CA PHE A 754 10.86 -14.40 54.61
C PHE A 754 11.85 -14.25 55.80
N PRO A 755 12.60 -13.11 56.00
CA PRO A 755 12.02 -11.76 56.12
C PRO A 755 12.83 -10.52 55.62
N LYS A 756 12.07 -9.44 55.35
CA LYS A 756 12.31 -7.97 55.33
C LYS A 756 13.61 -7.40 54.72
N LEU A 757 13.42 -6.48 53.75
CA LEU A 757 14.42 -5.50 53.31
C LEU A 757 14.44 -4.29 54.25
N ASP A 758 15.64 -4.00 54.76
CA ASP A 758 16.01 -2.73 55.33
C ASP A 758 16.25 -1.70 54.21
N ARG A 759 15.93 -0.43 54.48
CA ARG A 759 16.06 0.68 53.54
C ARG A 759 17.51 1.16 53.53
N GLY A 760 18.19 1.04 52.40
CA GLY A 760 19.43 1.76 52.16
C GLY A 760 20.22 1.20 50.98
N SER A 761 20.83 2.12 50.21
CA SER A 761 21.80 1.89 49.13
C SER A 761 21.23 1.71 47.71
N LEU A 762 20.78 2.81 47.12
CA LEU A 762 20.97 3.07 45.68
C LEU A 762 22.46 3.46 45.46
N PRO A 763 23.10 3.07 44.34
CA PRO A 763 24.28 3.77 43.83
C PRO A 763 23.87 4.77 42.75
N ASP A 764 24.46 5.96 42.90
CA ASP A 764 24.38 7.14 42.06
C ASP A 764 25.03 6.92 40.68
N ASP A 765 24.39 7.46 39.63
CA ASP A 765 25.02 8.14 38.48
C ASP A 765 24.00 8.25 37.32
N VAL A 766 23.10 9.22 37.43
CA VAL A 766 22.48 9.88 36.27
C VAL A 766 22.69 11.36 36.50
N ASP A 767 23.54 11.97 35.67
CA ASP A 767 23.99 13.36 35.79
C ASP A 767 22.93 14.37 35.27
N GLU A 768 21.68 14.15 35.70
CA GLU A 768 20.66 15.18 35.77
C GLU A 768 20.41 15.42 37.25
N LYS A 769 20.52 16.69 37.68
CA LYS A 769 20.19 17.05 39.06
C LYS A 769 18.81 16.47 39.35
N PRO A 770 18.65 15.52 40.30
CA PRO A 770 17.38 14.84 40.57
C PRO A 770 16.23 15.85 40.74
N GLU A 771 16.60 17.00 41.30
CA GLU A 771 15.76 18.13 41.60
C GLU A 771 15.16 18.83 40.36
N PHE A 772 15.85 18.87 39.20
CA PHE A 772 15.29 19.43 37.96
C PHE A 772 14.29 18.47 37.32
N MET A 773 14.59 17.17 37.35
CA MET A 773 13.64 16.13 36.94
C MET A 773 12.39 16.17 37.82
N ASP A 774 12.56 16.33 39.13
CA ASP A 774 11.44 16.51 40.06
C ASP A 774 10.61 17.77 39.75
N LEU A 775 11.25 18.89 39.39
CA LEU A 775 10.57 20.11 38.94
C LEU A 775 9.77 19.89 37.65
N MET A 776 10.33 19.14 36.70
CA MET A 776 9.68 18.81 35.43
C MET A 776 8.49 17.87 35.63
N LEU A 777 8.62 16.87 36.49
CA LEU A 777 7.53 15.97 36.88
C LEU A 777 6.44 16.69 37.68
N ALA A 778 6.81 17.60 38.59
CA ALA A 778 5.86 18.44 39.31
C ALA A 778 5.10 19.38 38.36
N SER A 779 5.80 19.99 37.40
CA SER A 779 5.22 20.83 36.34
C SER A 779 4.26 20.04 35.44
N ARG A 780 4.59 18.79 35.11
CA ARG A 780 3.73 17.86 34.35
C ARG A 780 2.50 17.40 35.12
N ARG A 781 2.59 17.31 36.45
CA ARG A 781 1.47 16.91 37.33
C ARG A 781 0.64 18.09 37.81
N GLY A 782 1.11 19.33 37.60
CA GLY A 782 0.49 20.54 38.12
C GLY A 782 0.64 20.73 39.63
N ASP A 783 1.65 20.12 40.24
CA ASP A 783 1.88 20.19 41.69
C ASP A 783 2.58 21.50 42.08
N MET A 784 1.78 22.56 42.25
CA MET A 784 2.24 23.90 42.64
C MET A 784 3.04 23.89 43.94
N LYS A 785 2.65 23.06 44.92
CA LYS A 785 3.29 23.05 46.23
C LYS A 785 4.70 22.48 46.12
N THR A 786 4.86 21.37 45.41
CA THR A 786 6.19 20.78 45.17
C THR A 786 7.07 21.72 44.33
N ILE A 787 6.50 22.46 43.37
CA ILE A 787 7.22 23.49 42.61
C ILE A 787 7.73 24.61 43.54
N ASP A 788 6.86 25.16 44.40
CA ASP A 788 7.24 26.22 45.34
C ASP A 788 8.24 25.73 46.39
N ASP A 789 8.12 24.48 46.88
CA ASP A 789 9.05 23.88 47.83
C ASP A 789 10.44 23.66 47.21
N LEU A 790 10.52 23.16 45.97
CA LEU A 790 11.77 22.90 45.25
C LEU A 790 12.52 24.19 44.87
N LEU A 791 11.79 25.26 44.55
CA LEU A 791 12.35 26.55 44.14
C LEU A 791 12.62 27.46 45.34
N GLY A 792 11.75 27.42 46.37
CA GLY A 792 11.86 28.19 47.60
C GLY A 792 13.05 27.81 48.48
N ALA A 793 13.57 26.59 48.33
CA ALA A 793 14.80 26.15 48.99
C ALA A 793 16.08 26.79 48.41
N ARG A 794 15.98 27.65 47.39
CA ARG A 794 17.14 28.18 46.62
C ARG A 794 17.20 29.70 46.67
N THR A 795 18.35 30.25 46.28
CA THR A 795 18.46 31.69 46.03
C THR A 795 17.60 32.07 44.83
N GLN A 796 17.06 33.29 44.80
CA GLN A 796 16.19 33.76 43.71
C GLN A 796 16.89 33.69 42.34
N LYS A 797 18.22 33.82 42.29
CA LYS A 797 19.02 33.68 41.08
C LYS A 797 19.08 32.23 40.58
N ASP A 798 19.30 31.28 41.50
CA ASP A 798 19.40 29.85 41.16
C ASP A 798 18.03 29.25 40.81
N ALA A 799 16.98 29.64 41.54
CA ALA A 799 15.60 29.28 41.20
C ALA A 799 15.23 29.77 39.80
N ARG A 800 15.56 31.04 39.48
CA ARG A 800 15.32 31.61 38.15
C ARG A 800 16.11 30.91 37.04
N GLN A 801 17.33 30.46 37.32
CA GLN A 801 18.11 29.68 36.37
C GLN A 801 17.42 28.33 36.12
N MET A 802 17.05 27.62 37.17
CA MET A 802 16.45 26.29 37.11
C MET A 802 15.07 26.26 36.41
N VAL A 803 14.19 27.24 36.65
CA VAL A 803 12.87 27.28 35.96
C VAL A 803 12.97 27.58 34.46
N ASN A 804 14.12 28.09 34.01
CA ASN A 804 14.40 28.39 32.60
C ASN A 804 15.34 27.38 31.94
N GLU A 805 15.83 26.40 32.70
CA GLU A 805 16.56 25.27 32.15
C GLU A 805 15.62 24.49 31.21
N LYS A 806 16.19 24.03 30.09
CA LYS A 806 15.49 23.21 29.11
C LYS A 806 15.86 21.77 29.35
N ASP A 807 14.87 20.91 29.24
CA ASP A 807 15.08 19.49 29.15
C ASP A 807 16.08 19.16 28.04
N LYS A 808 17.11 18.38 28.36
CA LYS A 808 18.19 18.10 27.40
C LYS A 808 17.70 17.24 26.23
N SER A 809 16.68 16.41 26.43
CA SER A 809 16.15 15.49 25.43
C SER A 809 15.09 16.13 24.55
N THR A 810 14.15 16.87 25.14
CA THR A 810 12.98 17.43 24.44
C THR A 810 13.12 18.92 24.13
N GLY A 811 14.05 19.62 24.79
CA GLY A 811 14.21 21.08 24.69
C GLY A 811 13.08 21.88 25.35
N GLU A 812 12.17 21.21 26.07
CA GLU A 812 11.01 21.79 26.74
C GLU A 812 11.41 22.48 28.06
N THR A 813 10.75 23.57 28.41
CA THR A 813 10.91 24.21 29.73
C THR A 813 9.82 23.72 30.70
N PRO A 814 10.04 23.82 32.03
CA PRO A 814 8.98 23.55 33.01
C PRO A 814 7.68 24.30 32.71
N LEU A 815 7.79 25.56 32.28
CA LEU A 815 6.63 26.39 31.91
C LEU A 815 5.92 25.86 30.64
N TYR A 816 6.67 25.40 29.64
CA TYR A 816 6.09 24.81 28.42
C TYR A 816 5.30 23.53 28.75
N ILE A 817 5.83 22.65 29.59
CA ILE A 817 5.14 21.41 30.01
C ILE A 817 3.90 21.70 30.84
N ALA A 818 4.00 22.62 31.82
CA ALA A 818 2.84 23.02 32.61
C ALA A 818 1.75 23.64 31.71
N ALA A 819 2.15 24.43 30.71
CA ALA A 819 1.24 25.05 29.75
C ALA A 819 0.60 24.03 28.80
N GLN A 820 1.36 23.04 28.32
CA GLN A 820 0.87 21.94 27.47
C GLN A 820 -0.25 21.14 28.16
N ASN A 821 -0.12 20.92 29.47
CA ASN A 821 -1.08 20.16 30.28
C ASN A 821 -2.18 21.02 30.92
N GLY A 822 -2.19 22.34 30.68
CA GLY A 822 -3.25 23.24 31.16
C GLY A 822 -3.18 23.59 32.66
N HIS A 823 -2.03 23.43 33.30
CA HIS A 823 -1.87 23.63 34.75
C HIS A 823 -1.63 25.09 35.13
N GLY A 824 -2.69 25.91 35.14
CA GLY A 824 -2.62 27.36 35.39
C GLY A 824 -1.89 27.77 36.68
N GLN A 825 -2.15 27.09 37.81
CA GLN A 825 -1.49 27.39 39.09
C GLN A 825 0.01 27.06 39.07
N ALA A 826 0.41 25.98 38.40
CA ALA A 826 1.81 25.64 38.20
C ALA A 826 2.50 26.65 37.27
N CYS A 827 1.85 27.07 36.19
CA CYS A 827 2.35 28.15 35.33
C CYS A 827 2.54 29.46 36.11
N GLU A 828 1.58 29.82 36.98
CA GLU A 828 1.67 31.03 37.83
C GLU A 828 2.85 30.93 38.81
N ALA A 829 3.03 29.78 39.46
CA ALA A 829 4.19 29.54 40.32
C ALA A 829 5.51 29.68 39.55
N LEU A 830 5.64 29.01 38.41
CA LEU A 830 6.85 29.08 37.58
C LEU A 830 7.15 30.52 37.11
N LEU A 831 6.13 31.28 36.71
CA LEU A 831 6.27 32.70 36.33
C LEU A 831 6.69 33.57 37.51
N ARG A 832 6.14 33.36 38.72
CA ARG A 832 6.57 34.07 39.95
C ARG A 832 8.05 33.85 40.26
N TRP A 833 8.57 32.66 39.98
CA TRP A 833 10.00 32.31 40.12
C TRP A 833 10.87 32.74 38.93
N GLY A 834 10.28 33.43 37.94
CA GLY A 834 11.02 34.07 36.85
C GLY A 834 11.17 33.23 35.58
N ALA A 835 10.27 32.28 35.34
CA ALA A 835 10.20 31.56 34.06
C ALA A 835 9.94 32.53 32.88
N ASP A 836 10.64 32.32 31.78
CA ASP A 836 10.54 33.10 30.56
C ASP A 836 9.36 32.60 29.72
N ALA A 837 8.29 33.38 29.72
CA ALA A 837 7.09 33.13 28.92
C ALA A 837 7.35 33.08 27.40
N ASN A 838 8.46 33.68 26.94
CA ASN A 838 8.83 33.74 25.52
C ASN A 838 9.88 32.68 25.15
N ALA A 839 10.21 31.75 26.05
CA ALA A 839 11.13 30.67 25.75
C ALA A 839 10.61 29.83 24.57
N VAL A 840 11.40 29.80 23.49
CA VAL A 840 11.09 29.03 22.28
C VAL A 840 11.63 27.61 22.41
N VAL A 841 10.72 26.64 22.32
CA VAL A 841 11.00 25.21 22.15
C VAL A 841 11.02 24.91 20.64
N LYS A 842 12.13 24.41 20.12
CA LYS A 842 12.28 24.10 18.69
C LYS A 842 11.98 22.61 18.49
N LEU A 843 10.75 22.31 18.06
CA LEU A 843 10.34 20.94 17.73
C LEU A 843 10.45 20.73 16.21
N LEU A 844 10.91 19.54 15.79
CA LEU A 844 10.86 19.12 14.39
C LEU A 844 9.42 18.72 14.05
N LEU A 845 8.89 19.23 12.95
CA LEU A 845 7.66 18.69 12.34
C LEU A 845 8.04 17.63 11.30
N ASP A 846 7.12 16.71 11.02
CA ASP A 846 7.26 15.64 10.01
C ASP A 846 7.64 16.16 8.61
N THR A 847 7.47 17.46 8.36
CA THR A 847 7.82 18.16 7.12
C THR A 847 9.28 18.65 7.07
N GLY A 848 10.10 18.40 8.10
CA GLY A 848 11.51 18.84 8.17
C GLY A 848 11.71 20.33 8.44
N THR A 849 10.65 21.10 8.68
CA THR A 849 10.70 22.53 9.00
C THR A 849 10.81 22.76 10.51
N ARG A 850 11.80 23.55 10.95
CA ARG A 850 11.95 23.95 12.36
C ARG A 850 11.01 25.11 12.67
N VAL A 851 9.91 24.83 13.36
CA VAL A 851 8.99 25.86 13.87
C VAL A 851 9.22 26.02 15.37
N GLY A 852 9.59 27.23 15.79
CA GLY A 852 9.71 27.56 17.21
C GLY A 852 8.34 27.70 17.86
N ARG A 853 8.07 26.94 18.92
CA ARG A 853 6.82 26.98 19.69
C ARG A 853 7.09 27.55 21.09
N THR A 854 6.27 28.50 21.54
CA THR A 854 6.32 29.07 22.89
C THR A 854 5.33 28.36 23.82
N ALA A 855 5.41 28.62 25.13
CA ALA A 855 4.39 28.16 26.08
C ALA A 855 2.98 28.68 25.70
N LEU A 856 2.89 29.89 25.14
CA LEU A 856 1.63 30.44 24.63
C LEU A 856 1.14 29.64 23.41
N TYR A 857 2.01 29.30 22.47
CA TYR A 857 1.64 28.50 21.28
C TYR A 857 0.97 27.18 21.70
N ILE A 858 1.60 26.42 22.61
CA ILE A 858 1.10 25.09 22.98
C ILE A 858 -0.18 25.19 23.84
N ALA A 859 -0.29 26.21 24.69
CA ALA A 859 -1.51 26.48 25.45
C ALA A 859 -2.68 26.84 24.52
N VAL A 860 -2.43 27.64 23.48
CA VAL A 860 -3.44 28.00 22.47
C VAL A 860 -3.81 26.80 21.61
N GLN A 861 -2.84 25.99 21.18
CA GLN A 861 -3.09 24.78 20.39
C GLN A 861 -3.99 23.79 21.13
N ASN A 862 -3.79 23.64 22.45
CA ASN A 862 -4.56 22.72 23.29
C ASN A 862 -5.83 23.35 23.90
N GLY A 863 -6.11 24.63 23.67
CA GLY A 863 -7.35 25.29 24.12
C GLY A 863 -7.38 25.67 25.61
N HIS A 864 -6.22 25.82 26.26
CA HIS A 864 -6.13 26.08 27.71
C HIS A 864 -6.36 27.55 28.07
N GLU A 865 -7.62 28.00 28.07
CA GLU A 865 -8.03 29.41 28.27
C GLU A 865 -7.34 30.10 29.46
N ALA A 866 -7.34 29.49 30.65
CA ALA A 866 -6.77 30.09 31.86
C ALA A 866 -5.26 30.31 31.74
N VAL A 867 -4.54 29.37 31.13
CA VAL A 867 -3.10 29.48 30.88
C VAL A 867 -2.82 30.53 29.80
N VAL A 868 -3.64 30.57 28.74
CA VAL A 868 -3.53 31.58 27.68
C VAL A 868 -3.70 32.98 28.27
N LYS A 869 -4.70 33.21 29.12
CA LYS A 869 -4.93 34.48 29.79
C LYS A 869 -3.72 34.91 30.62
N LEU A 870 -3.22 34.00 31.45
CA LEU A 870 -2.03 34.22 32.27
C LEU A 870 -0.81 34.63 31.42
N LEU A 871 -0.58 33.93 30.30
CA LEU A 871 0.59 34.18 29.43
C LEU A 871 0.44 35.46 28.58
N LEU A 872 -0.78 35.87 28.21
CA LEU A 872 -1.02 37.12 27.47
C LEU A 872 -0.74 38.38 28.31
N ASP A 873 -0.98 38.32 29.61
CA ASP A 873 -0.70 39.42 30.54
C ASP A 873 0.82 39.65 30.74
N THR A 874 1.65 38.64 30.41
CA THR A 874 3.12 38.73 30.53
C THR A 874 3.82 39.38 29.33
N GLY A 875 3.07 39.88 28.33
CA GLY A 875 3.59 40.76 27.26
C GLY A 875 4.02 40.09 25.95
N ASN A 876 3.51 38.89 25.65
CA ASN A 876 3.86 38.14 24.44
C ASN A 876 3.40 38.87 23.14
N ARG A 877 4.25 38.86 22.09
CA ARG A 877 4.08 39.63 20.83
C ARG A 877 3.38 38.86 19.69
N ASP A 878 3.05 37.58 19.87
CA ASP A 878 2.58 36.68 18.80
C ASP A 878 1.04 36.62 18.63
N GLY A 879 0.32 37.69 18.94
CA GLY A 879 -1.16 37.69 18.95
C GLY A 879 -1.83 37.23 17.64
N ARG A 880 -1.23 37.53 16.48
CA ARG A 880 -1.74 37.10 15.16
C ARG A 880 -1.60 35.58 14.93
N THR A 881 -0.47 35.01 15.34
CA THR A 881 -0.20 33.56 15.26
C THR A 881 -1.07 32.80 16.26
N ALA A 882 -1.24 33.33 17.47
CA ALA A 882 -2.15 32.78 18.47
C ALA A 882 -3.59 32.73 17.96
N LEU A 883 -4.08 33.82 17.35
CA LEU A 883 -5.43 33.84 16.78
C LEU A 883 -5.59 32.82 15.65
N TYR A 884 -4.60 32.71 14.75
CA TYR A 884 -4.62 31.72 13.67
C TYR A 884 -4.78 30.29 14.21
N ILE A 885 -3.97 29.90 15.20
CA ILE A 885 -3.99 28.56 15.79
C ILE A 885 -5.29 28.30 16.54
N ALA A 886 -5.76 29.26 17.32
CA ALA A 886 -7.02 29.16 18.06
C ALA A 886 -8.21 28.95 17.10
N VAL A 887 -8.23 29.71 16.01
CA VAL A 887 -9.27 29.64 14.97
C VAL A 887 -9.18 28.31 14.21
N GLN A 888 -7.99 27.86 13.83
CA GLN A 888 -7.78 26.59 13.13
C GLN A 888 -8.28 25.39 13.95
N ASN A 889 -8.08 25.41 15.27
CA ASN A 889 -8.49 24.33 16.18
C ASN A 889 -9.91 24.50 16.77
N GLY A 890 -10.59 25.61 16.49
CA GLY A 890 -11.98 25.83 16.93
C GLY A 890 -12.15 26.24 18.40
N HIS A 891 -11.11 26.75 19.04
CA HIS A 891 -11.12 27.09 20.48
C HIS A 891 -11.85 28.42 20.75
N GLU A 892 -13.18 28.40 20.75
CA GLU A 892 -14.05 29.59 20.90
C GLU A 892 -13.63 30.52 22.04
N ALA A 893 -13.46 29.99 23.26
CA ALA A 893 -13.13 30.79 24.44
C ALA A 893 -11.77 31.49 24.30
N VAL A 894 -10.79 30.82 23.70
CA VAL A 894 -9.46 31.37 23.43
C VAL A 894 -9.52 32.44 22.33
N VAL A 895 -10.30 32.21 21.26
CA VAL A 895 -10.54 33.21 20.21
C VAL A 895 -11.17 34.47 20.80
N LYS A 896 -12.21 34.32 21.64
CA LYS A 896 -12.88 35.42 22.31
C LYS A 896 -11.92 36.21 23.20
N LEU A 897 -11.16 35.51 24.04
CA LEU A 897 -10.14 36.11 24.90
C LEU A 897 -9.13 36.93 24.08
N LEU A 898 -8.61 36.38 22.98
CA LEU A 898 -7.63 37.04 22.11
C LEU A 898 -8.21 38.30 21.45
N ILE A 899 -9.46 38.26 20.98
CA ILE A 899 -10.13 39.42 20.38
C ILE A 899 -10.41 40.50 21.42
N ASP A 900 -10.91 40.11 22.61
CA ASP A 900 -11.26 41.02 23.71
C ASP A 900 -10.03 41.78 24.25
N THR A 901 -8.82 41.25 24.07
CA THR A 901 -7.58 41.99 24.41
C THR A 901 -7.39 43.27 23.60
N GLY A 902 -8.04 43.41 22.44
CA GLY A 902 -7.88 44.53 21.52
C GLY A 902 -6.51 44.60 20.81
N LYS A 903 -5.60 43.66 21.09
CA LYS A 903 -4.24 43.61 20.52
C LYS A 903 -4.15 42.87 19.18
N VAL A 904 -5.19 42.13 18.80
CA VAL A 904 -5.23 41.32 17.58
C VAL A 904 -6.31 41.83 16.65
N ASP A 905 -5.96 42.01 15.37
CA ASP A 905 -6.93 42.32 14.32
C ASP A 905 -7.57 41.03 13.79
N ALA A 906 -8.85 40.82 14.11
CA ALA A 906 -9.63 39.68 13.62
C ALA A 906 -9.82 39.69 12.08
N GLY A 907 -9.67 40.85 11.45
CA GLY A 907 -9.69 41.02 9.99
C GLY A 907 -8.33 40.78 9.33
N ALA A 908 -7.28 40.47 10.09
CA ALA A 908 -5.96 40.23 9.52
C ALA A 908 -5.99 39.06 8.52
N LYS A 909 -5.41 39.30 7.35
CA LYS A 909 -5.15 38.27 6.35
C LYS A 909 -3.95 37.42 6.77
N TYR A 910 -3.90 36.15 6.40
CA TYR A 910 -2.82 35.20 6.61
C TYR A 910 -2.19 34.83 5.25
N GLY A 911 -1.48 33.71 5.16
CA GLY A 911 -1.01 33.19 3.86
C GLY A 911 -2.16 33.06 2.86
N TYR A 912 -1.86 33.24 1.57
CA TYR A 912 -2.86 33.27 0.49
C TYR A 912 -4.01 34.26 0.74
N GLU A 913 -3.76 35.35 1.47
CA GLU A 913 -4.76 36.37 1.81
C GLU A 913 -6.00 35.89 2.60
N GLN A 914 -5.95 34.70 3.21
CA GLN A 914 -7.07 34.14 3.97
C GLN A 914 -7.30 34.89 5.28
N THR A 915 -8.55 35.17 5.66
CA THR A 915 -8.88 35.75 6.99
C THR A 915 -9.18 34.66 8.01
N ALA A 916 -9.25 35.02 9.30
CA ALA A 916 -9.71 34.11 10.36
C ALA A 916 -11.08 33.48 10.02
N LEU A 917 -11.97 34.25 9.38
CA LEU A 917 -13.28 33.75 8.96
C LEU A 917 -13.18 32.64 7.90
N HIS A 918 -12.25 32.73 6.95
CA HIS A 918 -12.02 31.66 5.96
C HIS A 918 -11.60 30.36 6.63
N ILE A 919 -10.65 30.45 7.57
CA ILE A 919 -10.10 29.28 8.27
C ILE A 919 -11.17 28.66 9.18
N ALA A 920 -11.90 29.48 9.94
CA ALA A 920 -13.00 29.00 10.78
C ALA A 920 -14.09 28.30 9.94
N ALA A 921 -14.45 28.93 8.82
CA ALA A 921 -15.50 28.41 7.95
C ALA A 921 -15.10 27.12 7.22
N GLY A 922 -13.85 27.05 6.74
CA GLY A 922 -13.30 25.86 6.09
C GLY A 922 -13.09 24.66 7.03
N ASN A 923 -12.95 24.88 8.34
CA ASN A 923 -12.85 23.80 9.32
C ASN A 923 -14.19 23.49 10.04
N GLY A 924 -15.26 24.22 9.73
CA GLY A 924 -16.59 23.96 10.28
C GLY A 924 -16.83 24.47 11.70
N HIS A 925 -16.01 25.40 12.19
CA HIS A 925 -16.09 25.90 13.57
C HIS A 925 -17.20 26.93 13.74
N GLU A 926 -18.45 26.48 13.79
CA GLU A 926 -19.67 27.31 13.85
C GLU A 926 -19.61 28.42 14.91
N ALA A 927 -19.25 28.07 16.16
CA ALA A 927 -19.21 29.04 17.25
C ALA A 927 -18.16 30.14 17.05
N VAL A 928 -17.00 29.78 16.48
CA VAL A 928 -15.94 30.73 16.12
C VAL A 928 -16.38 31.62 14.96
N VAL A 929 -17.04 31.06 13.94
CA VAL A 929 -17.60 31.85 12.83
C VAL A 929 -18.62 32.86 13.36
N LYS A 930 -19.53 32.44 14.24
CA LYS A 930 -20.51 33.33 14.86
C LYS A 930 -19.84 34.47 15.63
N LEU A 931 -18.89 34.12 16.49
CA LEU A 931 -18.12 35.09 17.27
C LEU A 931 -17.40 36.12 16.38
N LEU A 932 -16.76 35.68 15.29
CA LEU A 932 -16.07 36.54 14.33
C LEU A 932 -17.03 37.45 13.55
N LEU A 933 -18.24 37.00 13.23
CA LEU A 933 -19.26 37.78 12.54
C LEU A 933 -19.93 38.83 13.46
N ASP A 934 -20.10 38.49 14.74
CA ASP A 934 -20.66 39.38 15.76
C ASP A 934 -19.68 40.50 16.14
N THR A 935 -18.36 40.25 16.02
CA THR A 935 -17.34 41.29 16.19
C THR A 935 -17.26 42.15 14.92
N CYS A 936 -17.79 43.37 14.99
CA CYS A 936 -18.07 44.31 13.88
C CYS A 936 -16.89 44.76 12.99
N LYS A 937 -15.75 44.05 12.97
CA LYS A 937 -14.53 44.37 12.21
C LYS A 937 -14.16 43.35 11.13
N VAL A 938 -14.83 42.19 11.04
CA VAL A 938 -14.55 41.18 10.03
C VAL A 938 -15.46 41.37 8.81
N ASP A 939 -14.85 41.56 7.63
CA ASP A 939 -15.59 41.57 6.37
C ASP A 939 -16.02 40.14 6.01
N ALA A 940 -17.32 39.87 6.11
CA ALA A 940 -17.91 38.56 5.83
C ALA A 940 -17.84 38.19 4.33
N GLY A 941 -17.69 39.19 3.45
CA GLY A 941 -17.53 39.03 2.01
C GLY A 941 -16.07 39.06 1.54
N ALA A 942 -15.11 39.08 2.47
CA ALA A 942 -13.69 39.12 2.14
C ALA A 942 -13.32 37.97 1.19
N ARG A 943 -12.49 38.29 0.20
CA ARG A 943 -11.92 37.31 -0.73
C ARG A 943 -10.47 37.02 -0.39
N ASP A 944 -10.10 35.75 -0.44
CA ASP A 944 -8.72 35.31 -0.35
C ASP A 944 -7.98 35.44 -1.70
N GLY A 945 -6.75 34.94 -1.72
CA GLY A 945 -5.84 35.00 -2.86
C GLY A 945 -6.17 34.04 -3.99
N ASP A 946 -7.31 33.34 -3.96
CA ASP A 946 -7.92 32.66 -5.11
C ASP A 946 -9.28 33.28 -5.47
N GLY A 947 -9.66 34.38 -4.81
CA GLY A 947 -10.97 35.00 -4.93
C GLY A 947 -12.08 34.26 -4.18
N GLN A 948 -11.76 33.26 -3.35
CA GLN A 948 -12.73 32.49 -2.57
C GLN A 948 -13.17 33.27 -1.34
N THR A 949 -14.39 33.02 -0.89
CA THR A 949 -14.97 33.60 0.33
C THR A 949 -15.10 32.53 1.40
N ALA A 950 -15.39 32.92 2.65
CA ALA A 950 -15.71 31.96 3.72
C ALA A 950 -16.86 31.00 3.35
N LEU A 951 -17.83 31.47 2.55
CA LEU A 951 -18.93 30.65 2.03
C LEU A 951 -18.44 29.55 1.09
N HIS A 952 -17.46 29.85 0.22
CA HIS A 952 -16.85 28.85 -0.66
C HIS A 952 -16.15 27.73 0.14
N MET A 953 -15.36 28.09 1.13
CA MET A 953 -14.61 27.15 1.97
C MET A 953 -15.57 26.23 2.76
N ALA A 954 -16.59 26.82 3.39
CA ALA A 954 -17.61 26.05 4.11
C ALA A 954 -18.40 25.13 3.18
N ALA A 955 -18.74 25.61 1.98
CA ALA A 955 -19.51 24.83 1.02
C ALA A 955 -18.69 23.67 0.40
N LYS A 956 -17.41 23.92 0.09
CA LYS A 956 -16.47 22.91 -0.41
C LYS A 956 -16.27 21.74 0.56
N ASN A 957 -16.27 22.01 1.86
CA ASN A 957 -16.04 21.00 2.91
C ASN A 957 -17.35 20.50 3.57
N GLY A 958 -18.52 20.96 3.10
CA GLY A 958 -19.81 20.41 3.53
C GLY A 958 -20.31 20.88 4.89
N HIS A 959 -19.82 22.01 5.40
CA HIS A 959 -20.17 22.52 6.73
C HIS A 959 -21.51 23.25 6.74
N GLU A 960 -22.61 22.49 6.72
CA GLU A 960 -24.00 22.99 6.62
C GLU A 960 -24.33 24.12 7.61
N ALA A 961 -24.02 23.94 8.90
CA ALA A 961 -24.35 24.93 9.93
C ALA A 961 -23.62 26.27 9.72
N VAL A 962 -22.37 26.23 9.27
CA VAL A 962 -21.58 27.42 8.92
C VAL A 962 -22.14 28.10 7.68
N VAL A 963 -22.47 27.34 6.63
CA VAL A 963 -23.09 27.89 5.41
C VAL A 963 -24.40 28.60 5.76
N LYS A 964 -25.24 27.95 6.57
CA LYS A 964 -26.49 28.54 7.07
C LYS A 964 -26.25 29.85 7.80
N LEU A 965 -25.33 29.84 8.77
CA LEU A 965 -24.98 31.01 9.55
C LEU A 965 -24.48 32.18 8.68
N LEU A 966 -23.60 31.90 7.71
CA LEU A 966 -23.07 32.91 6.79
C LEU A 966 -24.17 33.54 5.93
N ILE A 967 -25.10 32.73 5.42
CA ILE A 967 -26.23 33.21 4.59
C ILE A 967 -27.23 34.01 5.43
N ASP A 968 -27.56 33.51 6.63
CA ASP A 968 -28.53 34.15 7.54
C ASP A 968 -28.06 35.54 8.01
N THR A 969 -26.76 35.83 7.96
CA THR A 969 -26.26 37.19 8.27
C THR A 969 -26.77 38.26 7.32
N GLY A 970 -27.15 37.89 6.09
CA GLY A 970 -27.54 38.83 5.02
C GLY A 970 -26.42 39.75 4.52
N LYS A 971 -25.19 39.61 5.03
CA LYS A 971 -24.01 40.43 4.66
C LYS A 971 -23.12 39.76 3.63
N VAL A 972 -23.30 38.45 3.40
CA VAL A 972 -22.51 37.65 2.46
C VAL A 972 -23.31 37.51 1.17
N ASP A 973 -22.66 37.79 0.05
CA ASP A 973 -23.20 37.40 -1.26
C ASP A 973 -23.36 35.87 -1.30
N ALA A 974 -24.53 35.39 -1.69
CA ALA A 974 -24.82 33.95 -1.74
C ALA A 974 -24.23 33.29 -3.01
N ASP A 975 -23.90 34.10 -4.04
CA ASP A 975 -23.40 33.61 -5.32
C ASP A 975 -22.09 34.28 -5.80
N PRO A 976 -21.09 34.48 -4.92
CA PRO A 976 -19.82 35.05 -5.34
C PRO A 976 -19.11 34.05 -6.24
N LYS A 977 -18.49 34.57 -7.31
CA LYS A 977 -17.59 33.80 -8.16
C LYS A 977 -16.15 33.99 -7.71
N GLU A 978 -15.45 32.89 -7.44
CA GLU A 978 -13.99 32.90 -7.32
C GLU A 978 -13.33 33.13 -8.69
N TRP A 979 -12.00 33.23 -8.73
CA TRP A 979 -11.34 33.67 -9.96
C TRP A 979 -11.62 32.77 -11.16
N ASN A 980 -11.71 31.44 -11.01
CA ASN A 980 -12.07 30.54 -12.11
C ASN A 980 -13.57 30.53 -12.46
N GLY A 981 -14.38 31.38 -11.84
CA GLY A 981 -15.82 31.49 -12.08
C GLY A 981 -16.67 30.47 -11.32
N ARG A 982 -16.10 29.67 -10.41
CA ARG A 982 -16.83 28.71 -9.56
C ARG A 982 -17.53 29.45 -8.43
N THR A 983 -18.67 28.90 -8.01
CA THR A 983 -19.50 29.42 -6.93
C THR A 983 -19.50 28.45 -5.75
N ALA A 984 -20.03 28.86 -4.60
CA ALA A 984 -20.21 27.96 -3.45
C ALA A 984 -21.08 26.75 -3.81
N LEU A 985 -22.11 26.94 -4.64
CA LEU A 985 -22.96 25.86 -5.15
C LEU A 985 -22.16 24.88 -6.01
N TYR A 986 -21.30 25.37 -6.90
CA TYR A 986 -20.41 24.53 -7.72
C TYR A 986 -19.52 23.65 -6.83
N MET A 987 -18.85 24.24 -5.83
CA MET A 987 -17.92 23.50 -4.96
C MET A 987 -18.64 22.45 -4.09
N ALA A 988 -19.83 22.78 -3.57
CA ALA A 988 -20.66 21.82 -2.84
C ALA A 988 -21.14 20.68 -3.74
N ALA A 989 -21.48 20.99 -5.00
CA ALA A 989 -21.93 20.01 -5.98
C ALA A 989 -20.80 19.08 -6.44
N GLU A 990 -19.58 19.61 -6.65
CA GLU A 990 -18.37 18.85 -7.00
C GLU A 990 -18.03 17.79 -5.92
N ASN A 991 -18.18 18.15 -4.64
CA ASN A 991 -17.87 17.29 -3.49
C ASN A 991 -19.08 16.50 -2.95
N GLY A 992 -20.26 16.65 -3.55
CA GLY A 992 -21.44 15.83 -3.21
C GLY A 992 -22.17 16.23 -1.93
N HIS A 993 -21.99 17.45 -1.44
CA HIS A 993 -22.58 17.92 -0.19
C HIS A 993 -24.06 18.31 -0.34
N GLN A 994 -24.93 17.29 -0.37
CA GLN A 994 -26.37 17.43 -0.61
C GLN A 994 -27.06 18.48 0.28
N ALA A 995 -26.79 18.49 1.58
CA ALA A 995 -27.46 19.40 2.52
C ALA A 995 -27.09 20.87 2.26
N VAL A 996 -25.81 21.14 1.99
CA VAL A 996 -25.32 22.47 1.59
C VAL A 996 -25.93 22.91 0.26
N VAL A 997 -25.95 22.03 -0.75
CA VAL A 997 -26.58 22.32 -2.05
C VAL A 997 -28.04 22.70 -1.86
N LYS A 998 -28.80 21.90 -1.10
CA LYS A 998 -30.20 22.20 -0.80
C LYS A 998 -30.34 23.56 -0.13
N LEU A 999 -29.53 23.83 0.88
CA LEU A 999 -29.59 25.09 1.64
C LEU A 999 -29.28 26.31 0.76
N LEU A 1000 -28.28 26.23 -0.12
CA LEU A 1000 -27.94 27.30 -1.07
C LEU A 1000 -29.08 27.55 -2.07
N LEU A 1001 -29.68 26.50 -2.60
CA LEU A 1001 -30.81 26.60 -3.54
C LEU A 1001 -32.08 27.16 -2.86
N ASP A 1002 -32.36 26.74 -1.63
CA ASP A 1002 -33.53 27.18 -0.84
C ASP A 1002 -33.49 28.69 -0.53
N THR A 1003 -32.34 29.35 -0.66
CA THR A 1003 -32.25 30.82 -0.51
C THR A 1003 -33.01 31.59 -1.60
N GLY A 1004 -33.22 30.97 -2.77
CA GLY A 1004 -33.80 31.61 -3.96
C GLY A 1004 -32.96 32.75 -4.56
N LYS A 1005 -31.75 32.99 -4.06
CA LYS A 1005 -30.84 34.07 -4.50
C LYS A 1005 -29.65 33.58 -5.32
N VAL A 1006 -29.40 32.26 -5.32
CA VAL A 1006 -28.26 31.62 -5.99
C VAL A 1006 -28.65 31.23 -7.40
N ASP A 1007 -27.84 31.59 -8.40
CA ASP A 1007 -27.97 31.03 -9.74
C ASP A 1007 -27.57 29.54 -9.69
N ALA A 1008 -28.45 28.67 -10.18
CA ALA A 1008 -28.22 27.23 -10.18
C ALA A 1008 -27.41 26.76 -11.39
N ASP A 1009 -27.24 27.60 -12.42
CA ASP A 1009 -26.53 27.27 -13.67
C ASP A 1009 -25.33 28.18 -14.03
N PRO A 1010 -24.58 28.76 -13.08
CA PRO A 1010 -23.41 29.55 -13.42
C PRO A 1010 -22.34 28.64 -14.02
N LYS A 1011 -21.77 29.11 -15.14
CA LYS A 1011 -20.66 28.45 -15.82
C LYS A 1011 -19.33 28.97 -15.30
N GLU A 1012 -18.44 28.06 -14.91
CA GLU A 1012 -17.04 28.39 -14.69
C GLU A 1012 -16.29 28.56 -16.01
N TRP A 1013 -15.00 28.90 -15.97
CA TRP A 1013 -14.23 29.25 -17.18
C TRP A 1013 -14.16 28.17 -18.26
N TYR A 1014 -14.29 26.88 -17.92
CA TYR A 1014 -14.41 25.79 -18.90
C TYR A 1014 -15.86 25.47 -19.29
N GLY A 1015 -16.81 26.34 -18.95
CA GLY A 1015 -18.21 26.18 -19.29
C GLY A 1015 -18.94 25.12 -18.47
N ARG A 1016 -18.33 24.56 -17.41
CA ARG A 1016 -18.97 23.54 -16.55
C ARG A 1016 -19.89 24.20 -15.53
N THR A 1017 -20.95 23.50 -15.18
CA THR A 1017 -21.98 23.96 -14.23
C THR A 1017 -21.99 23.03 -13.01
N ALA A 1018 -22.72 23.39 -11.95
CA ALA A 1018 -22.88 22.52 -10.77
C ALA A 1018 -23.47 21.14 -11.14
N LEU A 1019 -24.42 21.11 -12.09
CA LEU A 1019 -24.99 19.86 -12.61
C LEU A 1019 -23.94 19.01 -13.33
N TYR A 1020 -23.07 19.64 -14.12
CA TYR A 1020 -22.01 18.95 -14.86
C TYR A 1020 -21.06 18.21 -13.92
N VAL A 1021 -20.50 18.89 -12.90
CA VAL A 1021 -19.54 18.26 -11.97
C VAL A 1021 -20.20 17.26 -11.02
N ALA A 1022 -21.44 17.51 -10.60
CA ALA A 1022 -22.20 16.52 -9.83
C ALA A 1022 -22.45 15.24 -10.63
N ALA A 1023 -22.71 15.37 -11.94
CA ALA A 1023 -22.90 14.23 -12.82
C ALA A 1023 -21.59 13.49 -13.14
N GLU A 1024 -20.50 14.23 -13.34
CA GLU A 1024 -19.15 13.69 -13.54
C GLU A 1024 -18.68 12.84 -12.37
N ASN A 1025 -18.93 13.27 -11.13
CA ASN A 1025 -18.54 12.57 -9.90
C ASN A 1025 -19.60 11.60 -9.35
N GLY A 1026 -20.76 11.50 -10.00
CA GLY A 1026 -21.79 10.50 -9.65
C GLY A 1026 -22.68 10.85 -8.45
N HIS A 1027 -22.75 12.13 -8.06
CA HIS A 1027 -23.50 12.60 -6.88
C HIS A 1027 -25.01 12.65 -7.13
N GLN A 1028 -25.65 11.48 -7.15
CA GLN A 1028 -27.06 11.29 -7.51
C GLN A 1028 -28.03 12.24 -6.79
N ALA A 1029 -27.88 12.42 -5.47
CA ALA A 1029 -28.80 13.23 -4.69
C ALA A 1029 -28.68 14.74 -5.02
N VAL A 1030 -27.46 15.21 -5.28
CA VAL A 1030 -27.18 16.58 -5.73
C VAL A 1030 -27.75 16.81 -7.13
N VAL A 1031 -27.52 15.88 -8.06
CA VAL A 1031 -28.09 15.94 -9.42
C VAL A 1031 -29.61 16.06 -9.36
N LYS A 1032 -30.26 15.24 -8.52
CA LYS A 1032 -31.71 15.30 -8.34
C LYS A 1032 -32.16 16.68 -7.83
N LEU A 1033 -31.51 17.21 -6.78
CA LEU A 1033 -31.85 18.54 -6.25
C LEU A 1033 -31.71 19.64 -7.30
N LEU A 1034 -30.62 19.64 -8.06
CA LEU A 1034 -30.38 20.64 -9.11
C LEU A 1034 -31.44 20.56 -10.22
N LEU A 1035 -31.81 19.36 -10.67
CA LEU A 1035 -32.86 19.17 -11.68
C LEU A 1035 -34.25 19.56 -11.17
N ASP A 1036 -34.55 19.32 -9.88
CA ASP A 1036 -35.83 19.64 -9.25
C ASP A 1036 -36.06 21.17 -9.13
N THR A 1037 -35.02 22.01 -9.26
CA THR A 1037 -35.17 23.49 -9.28
C THR A 1037 -35.92 24.02 -10.51
N GLY A 1038 -36.03 23.22 -11.58
CA GLY A 1038 -36.79 23.55 -12.79
C GLY A 1038 -36.14 24.52 -13.77
N ASN A 1039 -35.20 25.36 -13.31
CA ASN A 1039 -34.53 26.41 -14.10
C ASN A 1039 -33.09 26.05 -14.54
N VAL A 1040 -32.57 24.89 -14.14
CA VAL A 1040 -31.24 24.41 -14.57
C VAL A 1040 -31.32 23.82 -15.98
N ASP A 1041 -30.37 24.20 -16.85
CA ASP A 1041 -30.17 23.52 -18.13
C ASP A 1041 -29.75 22.07 -17.86
N ALA A 1042 -30.59 21.12 -18.29
CA ALA A 1042 -30.32 19.69 -18.10
C ALA A 1042 -29.24 19.16 -19.06
N ASP A 1043 -28.89 19.92 -20.11
CA ASP A 1043 -27.86 19.57 -21.10
C ASP A 1043 -26.74 20.62 -21.22
N PRO A 1044 -26.08 20.99 -20.10
CA PRO A 1044 -25.09 22.05 -20.12
C PRO A 1044 -23.86 21.61 -20.92
N LYS A 1045 -23.48 22.42 -21.90
CA LYS A 1045 -22.30 22.16 -22.75
C LYS A 1045 -21.08 22.89 -22.20
N ALA A 1046 -20.11 22.10 -21.72
CA ALA A 1046 -18.79 22.57 -21.33
C ALA A 1046 -17.87 22.74 -22.55
N ILE A 1047 -16.58 22.97 -22.32
CA ILE A 1047 -15.55 22.88 -23.37
C ILE A 1047 -15.70 21.58 -24.18
N TYR A 1048 -15.32 21.66 -25.46
CA TYR A 1048 -15.47 20.55 -26.41
C TYR A 1048 -16.92 20.10 -26.63
N LYS A 1049 -17.92 20.88 -26.22
CA LYS A 1049 -19.35 20.55 -26.31
C LYS A 1049 -19.75 19.28 -25.54
N ARG A 1050 -18.97 18.88 -24.53
CA ARG A 1050 -19.32 17.74 -23.67
C ARG A 1050 -20.43 18.13 -22.70
N THR A 1051 -21.32 17.18 -22.43
CA THR A 1051 -22.50 17.37 -21.58
C THR A 1051 -22.39 16.57 -20.28
N ALA A 1052 -23.25 16.86 -19.29
CA ALA A 1052 -23.31 16.09 -18.04
C ALA A 1052 -23.55 14.59 -18.30
N LEU A 1053 -24.36 14.26 -19.31
CA LEU A 1053 -24.64 12.88 -19.71
C LEU A 1053 -23.39 12.17 -20.26
N HIS A 1054 -22.53 12.87 -21.01
CA HIS A 1054 -21.26 12.32 -21.50
C HIS A 1054 -20.37 11.85 -20.34
N MET A 1055 -20.16 12.72 -19.36
CA MET A 1055 -19.29 12.44 -18.23
C MET A 1055 -19.86 11.35 -17.32
N ALA A 1056 -21.15 11.41 -17.02
CA ALA A 1056 -21.84 10.36 -16.26
C ALA A 1056 -21.77 9.00 -16.97
N ALA A 1057 -21.85 8.99 -18.31
CA ALA A 1057 -21.78 7.78 -19.10
C ALA A 1057 -20.36 7.20 -19.20
N GLU A 1058 -19.33 8.05 -19.35
CA GLU A 1058 -17.92 7.65 -19.33
C GLU A 1058 -17.52 7.02 -17.98
N ASN A 1059 -17.93 7.66 -16.88
CA ASN A 1059 -17.60 7.22 -15.51
C ASN A 1059 -18.49 6.10 -14.99
N GLY A 1060 -19.59 5.76 -15.68
CA GLY A 1060 -20.44 4.61 -15.34
C GLY A 1060 -21.50 4.90 -14.28
N HIS A 1061 -21.87 6.15 -14.05
CA HIS A 1061 -22.82 6.56 -13.02
C HIS A 1061 -24.28 6.32 -13.43
N GLN A 1062 -24.70 5.05 -13.40
CA GLN A 1062 -26.02 4.59 -13.86
C GLN A 1062 -27.20 5.40 -13.29
N ALA A 1063 -27.21 5.68 -11.99
CA ALA A 1063 -28.32 6.37 -11.35
C ALA A 1063 -28.43 7.84 -11.82
N VAL A 1064 -27.30 8.50 -12.04
CA VAL A 1064 -27.24 9.86 -12.59
C VAL A 1064 -27.70 9.87 -14.05
N VAL A 1065 -27.21 8.94 -14.87
CA VAL A 1065 -27.64 8.79 -16.26
C VAL A 1065 -29.16 8.61 -16.33
N LYS A 1066 -29.74 7.81 -15.43
CA LYS A 1066 -31.18 7.62 -15.34
C LYS A 1066 -31.90 8.92 -15.00
N LEU A 1067 -31.46 9.63 -13.98
CA LEU A 1067 -32.05 10.92 -13.58
C LEU A 1067 -32.03 11.95 -14.72
N LEU A 1068 -30.90 12.08 -15.42
CA LEU A 1068 -30.77 13.01 -16.55
C LEU A 1068 -31.74 12.67 -17.68
N LEU A 1069 -31.86 11.38 -18.04
CA LEU A 1069 -32.77 10.93 -19.10
C LEU A 1069 -34.25 11.05 -18.70
N ASP A 1070 -34.58 10.77 -17.43
CA ASP A 1070 -35.94 10.84 -16.90
C ASP A 1070 -36.52 12.27 -16.94
N THR A 1071 -35.67 13.31 -17.04
CA THR A 1071 -36.13 14.70 -17.26
C THR A 1071 -36.89 14.89 -18.57
N GLY A 1072 -36.62 14.05 -19.57
CA GLY A 1072 -37.13 14.18 -20.94
C GLY A 1072 -36.60 15.40 -21.71
N LYS A 1073 -35.76 16.24 -21.10
CA LYS A 1073 -35.17 17.44 -21.70
C LYS A 1073 -33.76 17.20 -22.28
N VAL A 1074 -33.09 16.13 -21.86
CA VAL A 1074 -31.74 15.77 -22.29
C VAL A 1074 -31.79 15.02 -23.61
N ASP A 1075 -31.05 15.51 -24.61
CA ASP A 1075 -30.80 14.80 -25.85
C ASP A 1075 -29.61 13.83 -25.67
N ALA A 1076 -29.88 12.53 -25.74
CA ALA A 1076 -28.90 11.50 -25.49
C ALA A 1076 -27.92 11.27 -26.66
N ASP A 1077 -28.23 11.82 -27.84
CA ASP A 1077 -27.47 11.64 -29.08
C ASP A 1077 -26.59 12.86 -29.43
N VAL A 1078 -26.49 13.83 -28.51
CA VAL A 1078 -25.60 14.98 -28.64
C VAL A 1078 -24.17 14.49 -28.89
N GLN A 1079 -23.53 15.09 -29.88
CA GLN A 1079 -22.14 14.84 -30.22
C GLN A 1079 -21.24 15.95 -29.66
N ASP A 1080 -20.15 15.55 -29.02
CA ASP A 1080 -19.06 16.45 -28.66
C ASP A 1080 -18.31 16.96 -29.92
N CYS A 1081 -17.31 17.83 -29.76
CA CYS A 1081 -16.57 18.38 -30.90
C CYS A 1081 -15.76 17.33 -31.69
N PHE A 1082 -15.61 16.12 -31.15
CA PHE A 1082 -14.95 14.98 -31.80
C PHE A 1082 -15.96 13.98 -32.38
N GLY A 1083 -17.26 14.25 -32.29
CA GLY A 1083 -18.33 13.37 -32.77
C GLY A 1083 -18.70 12.24 -31.80
N TRP A 1084 -18.26 12.28 -30.53
CA TRP A 1084 -18.62 11.27 -29.54
C TRP A 1084 -19.97 11.56 -28.94
N THR A 1085 -20.79 10.52 -28.77
CA THR A 1085 -22.02 10.57 -27.95
C THR A 1085 -21.78 9.89 -26.60
N ALA A 1086 -22.71 10.05 -25.66
CA ALA A 1086 -22.66 9.35 -24.37
C ALA A 1086 -22.57 7.82 -24.52
N LEU A 1087 -23.26 7.26 -25.52
CA LEU A 1087 -23.18 5.83 -25.84
C LEU A 1087 -21.78 5.41 -26.30
N HIS A 1088 -21.10 6.23 -27.11
CA HIS A 1088 -19.72 5.94 -27.53
C HIS A 1088 -18.76 5.91 -26.32
N MET A 1089 -18.87 6.88 -25.41
CA MET A 1089 -18.02 6.94 -24.22
C MET A 1089 -18.25 5.75 -23.29
N ALA A 1090 -19.51 5.42 -23.02
CA ALA A 1090 -19.88 4.24 -22.24
C ALA A 1090 -19.38 2.94 -22.89
N ALA A 1091 -19.48 2.83 -24.23
CA ALA A 1091 -18.99 1.68 -24.98
C ALA A 1091 -17.46 1.55 -24.96
N LYS A 1092 -16.72 2.66 -25.02
CA LYS A 1092 -15.25 2.67 -24.90
C LYS A 1092 -14.77 2.20 -23.55
N LYS A 1093 -15.46 2.60 -22.48
CA LYS A 1093 -15.12 2.27 -21.08
C LYS A 1093 -15.76 0.98 -20.58
N GLY A 1094 -16.50 0.25 -21.41
CA GLY A 1094 -17.12 -1.02 -21.04
C GLY A 1094 -18.25 -0.89 -20.00
N ARG A 1095 -18.93 0.25 -19.92
CA ARG A 1095 -19.97 0.52 -18.90
C ARG A 1095 -21.30 -0.17 -19.25
N GLU A 1096 -21.37 -1.48 -19.09
CA GLU A 1096 -22.50 -2.34 -19.47
C GLU A 1096 -23.87 -1.80 -19.00
N ALA A 1097 -24.02 -1.50 -17.70
CA ALA A 1097 -25.29 -1.05 -17.12
C ALA A 1097 -25.75 0.31 -17.69
N VAL A 1098 -24.82 1.21 -17.99
CA VAL A 1098 -25.12 2.50 -18.63
C VAL A 1098 -25.51 2.31 -20.09
N VAL A 1099 -24.78 1.48 -20.83
CA VAL A 1099 -25.12 1.15 -22.23
C VAL A 1099 -26.53 0.58 -22.30
N LYS A 1100 -26.85 -0.39 -21.43
CA LYS A 1100 -28.20 -0.97 -21.34
C LYS A 1100 -29.25 0.10 -21.08
N LEU A 1101 -29.02 0.96 -20.09
CA LEU A 1101 -29.95 2.03 -19.73
C LEU A 1101 -30.18 3.03 -20.88
N LEU A 1102 -29.12 3.45 -21.57
CA LEU A 1102 -29.21 4.35 -22.73
C LEU A 1102 -30.04 3.71 -23.86
N LEU A 1103 -29.81 2.43 -24.16
CA LEU A 1103 -30.54 1.71 -25.21
C LEU A 1103 -32.01 1.45 -24.83
N ASP A 1104 -32.29 1.13 -23.57
CA ASP A 1104 -33.64 0.86 -23.05
C ASP A 1104 -34.56 2.09 -23.14
N THR A 1105 -34.02 3.30 -23.21
CA THR A 1105 -34.83 4.52 -23.45
C THR A 1105 -35.57 4.51 -24.79
N GLY A 1106 -35.08 3.73 -25.76
CA GLY A 1106 -35.60 3.69 -27.13
C GLY A 1106 -35.34 4.95 -27.96
N LYS A 1107 -34.77 6.01 -27.36
CA LYS A 1107 -34.51 7.33 -27.96
C LYS A 1107 -33.09 7.50 -28.49
N VAL A 1108 -32.16 6.63 -28.10
CA VAL A 1108 -30.74 6.67 -28.48
C VAL A 1108 -30.52 5.98 -29.83
N ASP A 1109 -29.90 6.68 -30.77
CA ASP A 1109 -29.46 6.13 -32.06
C ASP A 1109 -28.05 5.52 -31.94
N ALA A 1110 -28.01 4.19 -31.75
CA ALA A 1110 -26.78 3.42 -31.69
C ALA A 1110 -26.01 3.33 -33.03
N SER A 1111 -26.57 3.85 -34.12
CA SER A 1111 -25.95 3.87 -35.45
C SER A 1111 -25.08 5.10 -35.72
N ILE A 1112 -25.14 6.12 -34.85
CA ILE A 1112 -24.32 7.34 -34.95
C ILE A 1112 -22.84 6.95 -35.03
N LYS A 1113 -22.09 7.61 -35.93
CA LYS A 1113 -20.68 7.28 -36.21
C LYS A 1113 -19.74 8.43 -35.85
N GLN A 1114 -18.76 8.13 -35.01
CA GLN A 1114 -17.62 8.98 -34.68
C GLN A 1114 -16.44 8.66 -35.63
N PHE A 1115 -16.04 9.60 -36.50
CA PHE A 1115 -15.09 9.35 -37.60
C PHE A 1115 -15.37 8.06 -38.41
N GLY A 1116 -16.65 7.71 -38.57
CA GLY A 1116 -17.08 6.48 -39.24
C GLY A 1116 -17.21 5.26 -38.32
N ARG A 1117 -16.94 5.36 -37.02
CA ARG A 1117 -17.01 4.26 -36.06
C ARG A 1117 -18.26 4.41 -35.19
N ALA A 1118 -19.14 3.42 -35.22
CA ALA A 1118 -20.28 3.34 -34.30
C ALA A 1118 -19.87 2.78 -32.92
N ALA A 1119 -20.75 2.87 -31.92
CA ALA A 1119 -20.49 2.33 -30.57
C ALA A 1119 -20.05 0.85 -30.58
N LEU A 1120 -20.61 0.03 -31.49
CA LEU A 1120 -20.22 -1.37 -31.68
C LEU A 1120 -18.74 -1.53 -32.08
N HIS A 1121 -18.24 -0.66 -32.96
CA HIS A 1121 -16.85 -0.69 -33.39
C HIS A 1121 -15.89 -0.37 -32.23
N ILE A 1122 -16.28 0.59 -31.39
CA ILE A 1122 -15.48 1.02 -30.25
C ILE A 1122 -15.49 -0.05 -29.15
N ALA A 1123 -16.66 -0.63 -28.84
CA ALA A 1123 -16.75 -1.75 -27.89
C ALA A 1123 -15.94 -2.97 -28.37
N ALA A 1124 -16.00 -3.28 -29.67
CA ALA A 1124 -15.26 -4.39 -30.26
C ALA A 1124 -13.75 -4.15 -30.31
N GLU A 1125 -13.30 -2.91 -30.56
CA GLU A 1125 -11.88 -2.54 -30.50
C GLU A 1125 -11.29 -2.67 -29.09
N ASN A 1126 -12.08 -2.45 -28.05
CA ASN A 1126 -11.63 -2.49 -26.64
C ASN A 1126 -11.98 -3.81 -25.92
N GLY A 1127 -12.53 -4.80 -26.64
CA GLY A 1127 -12.79 -6.14 -26.08
C GLY A 1127 -13.98 -6.25 -25.13
N HIS A 1128 -14.88 -5.26 -25.10
CA HIS A 1128 -16.01 -5.22 -24.15
C HIS A 1128 -17.16 -6.14 -24.58
N GLU A 1129 -17.00 -7.45 -24.40
CA GLU A 1129 -17.93 -8.50 -24.85
C GLU A 1129 -19.38 -8.25 -24.44
N ALA A 1130 -19.64 -7.95 -23.16
CA ALA A 1130 -21.00 -7.73 -22.66
C ALA A 1130 -21.69 -6.54 -23.34
N VAL A 1131 -20.95 -5.46 -23.60
CA VAL A 1131 -21.43 -4.28 -24.33
C VAL A 1131 -21.71 -4.63 -25.80
N VAL A 1132 -20.83 -5.40 -26.46
CA VAL A 1132 -21.04 -5.88 -27.82
C VAL A 1132 -22.32 -6.72 -27.89
N LYS A 1133 -22.52 -7.64 -26.95
CA LYS A 1133 -23.72 -8.48 -26.85
C LYS A 1133 -24.99 -7.65 -26.70
N LEU A 1134 -24.97 -6.65 -25.81
CA LEU A 1134 -26.11 -5.73 -25.63
C LEU A 1134 -26.43 -4.95 -26.91
N LEU A 1135 -25.43 -4.33 -27.54
CA LEU A 1135 -25.62 -3.55 -28.77
C LEU A 1135 -26.23 -4.41 -29.90
N LEU A 1136 -25.75 -5.64 -30.07
CA LEU A 1136 -26.27 -6.59 -31.07
C LEU A 1136 -27.70 -7.05 -30.74
N SER A 1137 -28.03 -7.24 -29.46
CA SER A 1137 -29.35 -7.69 -29.02
C SER A 1137 -30.48 -6.71 -29.31
N THR A 1138 -30.17 -5.43 -29.51
CA THR A 1138 -31.18 -4.39 -29.85
C THR A 1138 -31.79 -4.58 -31.24
N GLY A 1139 -31.13 -5.31 -32.14
CA GLY A 1139 -31.53 -5.46 -33.54
C GLY A 1139 -31.43 -4.20 -34.39
N LYS A 1140 -31.12 -3.04 -33.79
CA LYS A 1140 -30.97 -1.73 -34.49
C LYS A 1140 -29.55 -1.46 -34.96
N VAL A 1141 -28.56 -2.18 -34.44
CA VAL A 1141 -27.14 -2.02 -34.78
C VAL A 1141 -26.78 -2.99 -35.91
N ASP A 1142 -26.28 -2.46 -37.02
CA ASP A 1142 -25.74 -3.26 -38.12
C ASP A 1142 -24.35 -3.82 -37.73
N ALA A 1143 -24.29 -5.13 -37.49
CA ALA A 1143 -23.07 -5.84 -37.14
C ALA A 1143 -22.03 -5.84 -38.28
N SER A 1144 -22.48 -5.67 -39.52
CA SER A 1144 -21.65 -5.62 -40.73
C SER A 1144 -21.23 -4.20 -41.11
N ALA A 1145 -21.65 -3.19 -40.35
CA ALA A 1145 -21.38 -1.80 -40.65
C ALA A 1145 -19.88 -1.56 -40.83
N GLN A 1146 -19.53 -0.87 -41.91
CA GLN A 1146 -18.15 -0.48 -42.17
C GLN A 1146 -17.90 0.97 -41.74
N GLY A 1147 -16.71 1.19 -41.18
CA GLY A 1147 -16.19 2.52 -40.91
C GLY A 1147 -15.49 3.18 -42.10
N ARG A 1148 -14.86 4.33 -41.86
CA ARG A 1148 -14.23 5.16 -42.92
C ARG A 1148 -13.18 4.40 -43.74
N PHE A 1149 -12.50 3.42 -43.15
CA PHE A 1149 -11.47 2.62 -43.81
C PHE A 1149 -11.99 1.27 -44.34
N GLY A 1150 -13.31 1.02 -44.29
CA GLY A 1150 -13.88 -0.29 -44.60
C GLY A 1150 -13.79 -1.30 -43.45
N TRP A 1151 -13.30 -0.88 -42.28
CA TRP A 1151 -13.20 -1.75 -41.10
C TRP A 1151 -14.55 -1.98 -40.46
N THR A 1152 -14.90 -3.24 -40.25
CA THR A 1152 -16.04 -3.67 -39.44
C THR A 1152 -15.63 -3.86 -37.98
N ALA A 1153 -16.59 -4.04 -37.08
CA ALA A 1153 -16.32 -4.41 -35.68
C ALA A 1153 -15.45 -5.69 -35.58
N LEU A 1154 -15.64 -6.64 -36.51
CA LEU A 1154 -14.84 -7.86 -36.59
C LEU A 1154 -13.36 -7.57 -36.92
N HIS A 1155 -13.07 -6.63 -37.83
CA HIS A 1155 -11.70 -6.23 -38.13
C HIS A 1155 -10.99 -5.65 -36.89
N MET A 1156 -11.70 -4.84 -36.10
CA MET A 1156 -11.14 -4.21 -34.90
C MET A 1156 -10.89 -5.22 -33.79
N ALA A 1157 -11.87 -6.10 -33.50
CA ALA A 1157 -11.72 -7.16 -32.53
C ALA A 1157 -10.61 -8.15 -32.92
N ALA A 1158 -10.53 -8.53 -34.19
CA ALA A 1158 -9.49 -9.42 -34.71
C ALA A 1158 -8.09 -8.80 -34.68
N ARG A 1159 -7.97 -7.50 -34.96
CA ARG A 1159 -6.70 -6.77 -34.85
C ARG A 1159 -6.19 -6.74 -33.41
N ASN A 1160 -7.06 -6.53 -32.43
CA ASN A 1160 -6.66 -6.35 -31.03
C ASN A 1160 -6.71 -7.63 -30.18
N GLY A 1161 -6.91 -8.80 -30.79
CA GLY A 1161 -6.83 -10.07 -30.07
C GLY A 1161 -8.06 -10.43 -29.23
N HIS A 1162 -9.20 -9.78 -29.44
CA HIS A 1162 -10.39 -10.00 -28.62
C HIS A 1162 -11.20 -11.22 -29.10
N GLU A 1163 -10.73 -12.42 -28.77
CA GLU A 1163 -11.30 -13.69 -29.21
C GLU A 1163 -12.78 -13.87 -28.90
N ALA A 1164 -13.20 -13.57 -27.66
CA ALA A 1164 -14.60 -13.72 -27.26
C ALA A 1164 -15.53 -12.81 -28.07
N VAL A 1165 -15.10 -11.58 -28.38
CA VAL A 1165 -15.83 -10.64 -29.24
C VAL A 1165 -15.87 -11.12 -30.69
N VAL A 1166 -14.77 -11.68 -31.21
CA VAL A 1166 -14.72 -12.25 -32.57
C VAL A 1166 -15.71 -13.41 -32.69
N LYS A 1167 -15.70 -14.35 -31.74
CA LYS A 1167 -16.67 -15.45 -31.68
C LYS A 1167 -18.10 -14.92 -31.64
N LEU A 1168 -18.40 -14.01 -30.70
CA LEU A 1168 -19.71 -13.42 -30.54
C LEU A 1168 -20.22 -12.75 -31.83
N LEU A 1169 -19.36 -12.00 -32.54
CA LEU A 1169 -19.71 -11.34 -33.79
C LEU A 1169 -20.00 -12.36 -34.91
N LEU A 1170 -19.21 -13.42 -35.02
CA LEU A 1170 -19.40 -14.47 -36.03
C LEU A 1170 -20.64 -15.33 -35.73
N ASP A 1171 -20.89 -15.64 -34.46
CA ASP A 1171 -22.05 -16.41 -34.00
C ASP A 1171 -23.39 -15.71 -34.32
N THR A 1172 -23.37 -14.40 -34.58
CA THR A 1172 -24.58 -13.70 -35.06
C THR A 1172 -25.04 -14.17 -36.44
N GLY A 1173 -24.16 -14.79 -37.24
CA GLY A 1173 -24.42 -15.17 -38.63
C GLY A 1173 -24.63 -14.01 -39.60
N LYS A 1174 -24.55 -12.75 -39.12
CA LYS A 1174 -24.78 -11.52 -39.90
C LYS A 1174 -23.48 -10.85 -40.34
N VAL A 1175 -22.34 -11.28 -39.83
CA VAL A 1175 -21.03 -10.69 -40.10
C VAL A 1175 -20.27 -11.57 -41.08
N ASP A 1176 -19.93 -11.03 -42.25
CA ASP A 1176 -19.10 -11.72 -43.23
C ASP A 1176 -17.62 -11.70 -42.81
N ALA A 1177 -17.08 -12.87 -42.48
CA ALA A 1177 -15.68 -13.06 -42.11
C ALA A 1177 -14.71 -12.78 -43.29
N GLY A 1178 -15.21 -12.88 -44.52
CA GLY A 1178 -14.50 -12.57 -45.76
C GLY A 1178 -14.56 -11.10 -46.17
N ALA A 1179 -15.27 -10.24 -45.41
CA ALA A 1179 -15.38 -8.83 -45.72
C ALA A 1179 -13.99 -8.18 -45.80
N LYS A 1180 -13.74 -7.41 -46.87
CA LYS A 1180 -12.47 -6.72 -47.10
C LYS A 1180 -12.57 -5.24 -46.75
N ASP A 1181 -11.52 -4.73 -46.11
CA ASP A 1181 -11.30 -3.30 -45.95
C ASP A 1181 -10.92 -2.61 -47.28
N ARG A 1182 -10.75 -1.28 -47.25
CA ARG A 1182 -10.36 -0.52 -48.45
C ARG A 1182 -8.97 -0.86 -48.98
N SER A 1183 -8.14 -1.55 -48.20
CA SER A 1183 -6.82 -2.06 -48.60
C SER A 1183 -6.88 -3.53 -49.03
N GLY A 1184 -8.08 -4.12 -49.16
CA GLY A 1184 -8.26 -5.52 -49.56
C GLY A 1184 -8.01 -6.54 -48.44
N ARG A 1185 -7.79 -6.11 -47.20
CA ARG A 1185 -7.49 -6.98 -46.05
C ARG A 1185 -8.77 -7.39 -45.35
N THR A 1186 -8.86 -8.66 -44.97
CA THR A 1186 -9.95 -9.19 -44.15
C THR A 1186 -9.60 -9.17 -42.67
N ALA A 1187 -10.56 -9.44 -41.78
CA ALA A 1187 -10.32 -9.59 -40.34
C ALA A 1187 -9.22 -10.63 -40.04
N ARG A 1188 -9.16 -11.71 -40.82
CA ARG A 1188 -8.08 -12.71 -40.76
C ARG A 1188 -6.70 -12.10 -41.03
N HIS A 1189 -6.57 -11.26 -42.06
CA HIS A 1189 -5.29 -10.59 -42.35
C HIS A 1189 -4.87 -9.67 -41.20
N MET A 1190 -5.83 -9.06 -40.49
CA MET A 1190 -5.54 -8.24 -39.31
C MET A 1190 -5.09 -9.08 -38.11
N ALA A 1191 -5.76 -10.19 -37.83
CA ALA A 1191 -5.36 -11.13 -36.77
C ALA A 1191 -3.97 -11.75 -37.04
N ALA A 1192 -3.72 -12.16 -38.29
CA ALA A 1192 -2.46 -12.74 -38.71
C ALA A 1192 -1.28 -11.76 -38.60
N LYS A 1193 -1.50 -10.47 -38.93
CA LYS A 1193 -0.47 -9.43 -38.83
C LYS A 1193 0.02 -9.20 -37.40
N ASN A 1194 -0.80 -9.50 -36.38
CA ASN A 1194 -0.47 -9.32 -34.97
C ASN A 1194 -0.15 -10.65 -34.24
N GLY A 1195 0.15 -11.73 -34.97
CA GLY A 1195 0.57 -13.01 -34.37
C GLY A 1195 -0.57 -13.86 -33.75
N LEU A 1196 -1.84 -13.53 -33.98
CA LEU A 1196 -3.00 -14.16 -33.33
C LEU A 1196 -3.52 -15.37 -34.14
N ILE A 1197 -2.75 -16.46 -34.13
CA ILE A 1197 -2.99 -17.65 -34.99
C ILE A 1197 -4.36 -18.30 -34.75
N CYS A 1198 -4.80 -18.44 -33.50
CA CYS A 1198 -6.12 -19.03 -33.17
C CYS A 1198 -7.30 -18.21 -33.72
N LEU A 1199 -7.19 -16.87 -33.65
CA LEU A 1199 -8.18 -15.94 -34.19
C LEU A 1199 -8.24 -15.96 -35.71
N SER A 1200 -7.11 -16.23 -36.38
CA SER A 1200 -7.09 -16.39 -37.84
C SER A 1200 -7.94 -17.58 -38.31
N GLY A 1201 -7.96 -18.68 -37.55
CA GLY A 1201 -8.78 -19.87 -37.82
C GLY A 1201 -10.26 -19.67 -37.49
N ILE A 1202 -10.57 -18.93 -36.43
CA ILE A 1202 -11.96 -18.57 -36.08
C ILE A 1202 -12.55 -17.62 -37.15
N ALA A 1203 -11.77 -16.66 -37.63
CA ALA A 1203 -12.16 -15.75 -38.71
C ALA A 1203 -12.28 -16.40 -40.11
N GLU A 1204 -12.06 -17.72 -40.25
CA GLU A 1204 -12.33 -18.47 -41.48
C GLU A 1204 -13.75 -19.06 -41.54
N GLY A 1205 -14.57 -18.89 -40.51
CA GLY A 1205 -15.92 -19.47 -40.49
C GLY A 1205 -15.92 -21.00 -40.35
N ARG A 1206 -14.83 -21.61 -39.86
CA ARG A 1206 -14.75 -23.05 -39.51
C ARG A 1206 -15.47 -23.39 -38.20
N TYR A 1207 -16.65 -22.80 -37.99
CA TYR A 1207 -17.55 -23.16 -36.91
C TYR A 1207 -18.81 -23.76 -37.52
N TYR A 1208 -18.77 -25.03 -37.94
CA TYR A 1208 -19.94 -25.92 -37.95
C TYR A 1208 -19.51 -27.40 -38.07
N GLN A 1209 -20.06 -28.21 -37.16
CA GLN A 1209 -20.11 -29.67 -37.11
C GLN A 1209 -18.83 -30.47 -36.82
N LYS A 1210 -18.56 -30.70 -35.53
CA LYS A 1210 -18.10 -32.02 -35.05
C LYS A 1210 -18.60 -32.28 -33.62
N THR A 1211 -19.89 -32.54 -33.51
CA THR A 1211 -20.42 -33.38 -32.43
C THR A 1211 -19.75 -34.74 -32.50
N PHE A 1212 -19.17 -35.17 -31.37
CA PHE A 1212 -18.92 -36.56 -30.96
C PHE A 1212 -18.99 -37.62 -32.07
N GLY A 1213 -17.84 -38.11 -32.53
CA GLY A 1213 -17.77 -39.38 -33.25
C GLY A 1213 -16.92 -39.37 -34.51
N GLU A 1214 -15.62 -39.08 -34.43
CA GLU A 1214 -14.70 -39.42 -35.53
C GLU A 1214 -13.22 -39.47 -35.13
N ALA A 1215 -12.91 -39.78 -33.87
CA ALA A 1215 -11.54 -39.98 -33.36
C ALA A 1215 -11.14 -41.47 -33.31
N LYS A 1216 -11.57 -42.29 -34.29
CA LYS A 1216 -11.29 -43.75 -34.29
C LYS A 1216 -10.75 -44.32 -35.60
N ARG A 1217 -10.28 -43.48 -36.54
CA ARG A 1217 -9.80 -43.96 -37.85
C ARG A 1217 -8.43 -43.48 -38.33
N PHE A 1218 -7.66 -42.75 -37.52
CA PHE A 1218 -6.33 -42.28 -37.94
C PHE A 1218 -5.13 -42.87 -37.15
N THR A 1219 -5.35 -43.81 -36.24
CA THR A 1219 -4.29 -44.47 -35.46
C THR A 1219 -3.88 -45.86 -35.96
N THR A 1220 -4.34 -46.30 -37.15
CA THR A 1220 -4.06 -47.68 -37.63
C THR A 1220 -3.26 -47.75 -38.94
N SER A 1221 -2.73 -46.63 -39.46
CA SER A 1221 -1.95 -46.66 -40.72
C SER A 1221 -0.55 -46.05 -40.64
N MET A 1222 -0.03 -45.73 -39.45
CA MET A 1222 1.35 -45.23 -39.27
C MET A 1222 2.27 -46.17 -38.48
N VAL A 1223 1.95 -47.47 -38.38
CA VAL A 1223 2.84 -48.51 -37.83
C VAL A 1223 3.33 -49.46 -38.94
N ALA A 1224 3.25 -49.06 -40.21
CA ALA A 1224 3.69 -49.88 -41.33
C ALA A 1224 4.92 -49.34 -42.09
N LEU A 1225 5.48 -48.18 -41.73
CA LEU A 1225 6.76 -47.68 -42.26
C LEU A 1225 7.39 -46.72 -41.23
N TYR A 1226 8.55 -47.14 -40.72
CA TYR A 1226 9.37 -46.61 -39.61
C TYR A 1226 9.12 -47.20 -38.22
#